data_AF-A0A4Y2WYT3-F1
#
_entry.id   AF-A0A4Y2WYT3-F1
#
_cell.length_a   1.000
_cell.length_b   1.000
_cell.length_c   1.000
_cell.angle_alpha   90.00
_cell.angle_beta   90.00
_cell.angle_gamma   90.00
#
_symmetry.space_group_name_H-M   'P 1'
#
loop_
_entity.id
_entity.type
_entity.pdbx_description
1 polymer ?
#
loop_
_entity_poly.entity_id
_entity_poly.type
_entity_poly.pdbx_seq_one_letter_code
_entity_poly.pdbx_strand_id
1 'polypeptide(L)'
;MSNSATVLTTNTRLHDLTSKISKVIRDNTKFITLPAKNYPPWWNLSCHNFQKLKILFRKRALRLISESDWMKHKKYAAKLRFHIKKASRNYWDKICNITKNPRMFYSMLNRIYNHTNQEINTVNLILHINHYISNPVQQSNLFADFFSANSVKHEPIPLDYCEDSNSHLNIPIHLQEVRQAIQKTRNSTPGADGITANWFKRLSNTDLTCITSFFQEVFTTSYIPEEWKHSIIVPIPKPNKDKTKINSYRPIALTSVFSKVFEGILIQRITHHLLTEKKIPPSVNGFLPLRDNQLAVYKIHTAISEAHSHKKYFIGISLDIRSAYDTVYIDGLIFKCLQLGITGNITKILHNFLQNRTLQVRWRHSLSGTKPVQKGLPQGSVVSPILFVCFLSDFFETLDEGVEYSIFADDIFIFCAHTSLDHISKKLQNTMENVYKWCNYWKLNISPEKCSIADLSKKKLPSIPRITYAGFPLPWKQTIKYLGINFSKINQNGIILKNIRSKALRKINALKSIAYKNYGPRTKDLLTIVNNSICSLFYYSCSITNKFSETQYKACNTIQTMALRVALGLPKWTPNIVLMKIAGQEVLSEKIKRLAAQFFIRQLANGVHSPIYDQNCNPSITLIKRDEVMLANLFTELDTSTDHIIAFPDTLISRSNLCEIFLSDFSFQNKAHPAFLI
;
A
#
# COMPACT_ATOMS: atom_id res chain seq x y z
N MET A 1 31.57 -29.88 21.28
CA MET A 1 30.75 -30.91 20.59
C MET A 1 29.36 -31.11 21.19
N SER A 2 29.13 -30.81 22.48
CA SER A 2 27.78 -30.88 23.09
C SER A 2 26.81 -29.80 22.58
N ASN A 3 27.25 -28.54 22.45
CA ASN A 3 26.40 -27.44 21.93
C ASN A 3 25.99 -27.61 20.46
N SER A 4 26.83 -28.22 19.62
CA SER A 4 26.49 -28.48 18.21
C SER A 4 25.45 -29.58 18.07
N ALA A 5 25.50 -30.61 18.91
CA ALA A 5 24.55 -31.71 18.91
C ALA A 5 23.16 -31.31 19.46
N THR A 6 23.12 -30.47 20.50
CA THR A 6 21.86 -29.90 21.01
C THR A 6 21.22 -28.92 20.02
N VAL A 7 22.01 -28.07 19.36
CA VAL A 7 21.50 -27.16 18.31
C VAL A 7 20.97 -27.93 17.09
N LEU A 8 21.66 -28.98 16.64
CA LEU A 8 21.20 -29.82 15.54
C LEU A 8 19.87 -30.52 15.87
N THR A 9 19.74 -31.06 17.09
CA THR A 9 18.52 -31.76 17.54
C THR A 9 17.33 -30.81 17.75
N THR A 10 17.56 -29.56 18.20
CA THR A 10 16.50 -28.54 18.28
C THR A 10 16.06 -28.06 16.90
N ASN A 11 17.00 -27.90 15.96
CA ASN A 11 16.68 -27.46 14.60
C ASN A 11 15.83 -28.50 13.85
N THR A 12 16.16 -29.79 13.99
CA THR A 12 15.36 -30.88 13.42
C THR A 12 13.96 -30.93 14.06
N ARG A 13 13.87 -30.74 15.38
CA ARG A 13 12.58 -30.72 16.10
C ARG A 13 11.67 -29.59 15.62
N LEU A 14 12.19 -28.37 15.47
CA LEU A 14 11.42 -27.22 15.00
C LEU A 14 10.88 -27.44 13.59
N HIS A 15 11.73 -27.97 12.69
CA HIS A 15 11.33 -28.32 11.33
C HIS A 15 10.23 -29.38 11.32
N ASP A 16 10.43 -30.48 12.05
CA ASP A 16 9.48 -31.58 12.14
C ASP A 16 8.14 -31.13 12.72
N LEU A 17 8.14 -30.24 13.72
CA LEU A 17 6.92 -29.70 14.30
C LEU A 17 6.14 -28.86 13.27
N THR A 18 6.81 -27.94 12.57
CA THR A 18 6.15 -27.16 11.51
C THR A 18 5.60 -28.05 10.41
N SER A 19 6.35 -29.07 9.99
CA SER A 19 5.92 -30.00 8.97
C SER A 19 4.74 -30.85 9.40
N LYS A 20 4.72 -31.32 10.66
CA LYS A 20 3.56 -32.01 11.24
C LYS A 20 2.33 -31.11 11.27
N ILE A 21 2.45 -29.85 11.68
CA ILE A 21 1.34 -28.89 11.69
C ILE A 21 0.80 -28.70 10.26
N SER A 22 1.68 -28.42 9.31
CA SER A 22 1.35 -28.24 7.89
C SER A 22 0.67 -29.48 7.30
N LYS A 23 1.16 -30.67 7.63
CA LYS A 23 0.61 -31.96 7.18
C LYS A 23 -0.77 -32.23 7.77
N VAL A 24 -0.93 -32.13 9.10
CA VAL A 24 -2.21 -32.34 9.78
C VAL A 24 -3.28 -31.40 9.22
N ILE A 25 -2.94 -30.14 8.97
CA ILE A 25 -3.88 -29.18 8.40
C ILE A 25 -4.26 -29.56 6.97
N ARG A 26 -3.28 -29.96 6.14
CA ARG A 26 -3.54 -30.41 4.77
C ARG A 26 -4.45 -31.63 4.71
N ASP A 27 -4.21 -32.61 5.59
CA ASP A 27 -4.97 -33.86 5.63
C ASP A 27 -6.41 -33.61 6.13
N ASN A 28 -6.62 -32.60 6.97
CA ASN A 28 -7.92 -32.26 7.54
C ASN A 28 -8.64 -31.09 6.84
N THR A 29 -8.08 -30.54 5.74
CA THR A 29 -8.71 -29.47 4.96
C THR A 29 -8.88 -29.83 3.49
N LYS A 30 -10.00 -29.42 2.90
CA LYS A 30 -10.25 -29.58 1.46
C LYS A 30 -10.30 -28.23 0.78
N PHE A 31 -9.40 -28.02 -0.18
CA PHE A 31 -9.46 -26.87 -1.08
C PHE A 31 -10.52 -27.12 -2.17
N ILE A 32 -11.66 -26.45 -2.06
CA ILE A 32 -12.72 -26.52 -3.07
C ILE A 32 -12.52 -25.37 -4.06
N THR A 33 -12.14 -25.70 -5.30
CA THR A 33 -12.13 -24.74 -6.40
C THR A 33 -13.56 -24.55 -6.89
N LEU A 34 -14.12 -23.35 -6.69
CA LEU A 34 -15.46 -23.05 -7.20
C LEU A 34 -15.40 -22.91 -8.73
N PRO A 35 -16.22 -23.68 -9.49
CA PRO A 35 -16.20 -23.60 -10.95
C PRO A 35 -16.68 -22.22 -11.43
N ALA A 36 -16.01 -21.67 -12.44
CA ALA A 36 -16.45 -20.46 -13.11
C ALA A 36 -17.76 -20.76 -13.87
N LYS A 37 -18.90 -20.31 -13.32
CA LYS A 37 -20.20 -20.38 -14.01
C LYS A 37 -20.71 -18.98 -14.30
N ASN A 38 -21.47 -18.83 -15.39
CA ASN A 38 -22.17 -17.61 -15.82
C ASN A 38 -23.33 -17.22 -14.87
N TYR A 39 -23.11 -17.28 -13.56
CA TYR A 39 -24.06 -16.76 -12.57
C TYR A 39 -23.50 -15.48 -11.95
N PRO A 40 -24.35 -14.54 -11.54
CA PRO A 40 -23.91 -13.39 -10.76
C PRO A 40 -23.10 -13.85 -9.53
N PRO A 41 -22.11 -13.07 -9.07
CA PRO A 41 -21.21 -13.48 -7.99
C PRO A 41 -21.90 -13.72 -6.64
N TRP A 42 -23.15 -13.28 -6.49
CA TRP A 42 -23.99 -13.51 -5.32
C TRP A 42 -24.90 -14.74 -5.41
N TRP A 43 -24.85 -15.48 -6.52
CA TRP A 43 -25.69 -16.66 -6.72
C TRP A 43 -25.30 -17.80 -5.77
N ASN A 44 -26.29 -18.37 -5.07
CA ASN A 44 -26.08 -19.42 -4.08
C ASN A 44 -26.94 -20.67 -4.36
N LEU A 45 -26.74 -21.73 -3.57
CA LEU A 45 -27.42 -23.02 -3.73
C LEU A 45 -28.96 -22.88 -3.67
N SER A 46 -29.49 -22.03 -2.79
CA SER A 46 -30.92 -21.76 -2.70
C SER A 46 -31.48 -21.14 -3.99
N CYS A 47 -30.76 -20.18 -4.60
CA CYS A 47 -31.15 -19.60 -5.89
C CYS A 47 -31.17 -20.67 -6.99
N HIS A 48 -30.18 -21.55 -7.02
CA HIS A 48 -30.09 -22.63 -7.99
C HIS A 48 -31.26 -23.63 -7.87
N ASN A 49 -31.58 -24.05 -6.65
CA ASN A 49 -32.66 -25.01 -6.39
C ASN A 49 -34.03 -24.46 -6.77
N PHE A 50 -34.34 -23.21 -6.38
CA PHE A 50 -35.64 -22.61 -6.73
C PHE A 50 -35.77 -22.27 -8.21
N GLN A 51 -34.66 -22.00 -8.92
CA GLN A 51 -34.68 -21.86 -10.37
C GLN A 51 -35.08 -23.18 -11.06
N LYS A 52 -34.50 -24.31 -10.62
CA LYS A 52 -34.87 -25.64 -11.15
C LYS A 52 -36.33 -25.96 -10.89
N LEU A 53 -36.83 -25.73 -9.68
CA LEU A 53 -38.24 -25.97 -9.33
C LEU A 53 -39.19 -25.08 -10.14
N LYS A 54 -38.85 -23.78 -10.31
CA LYS A 54 -39.62 -22.86 -11.17
C LYS A 54 -39.74 -23.39 -12.61
N ILE A 55 -38.65 -23.88 -13.19
CA ILE A 55 -38.61 -24.42 -14.55
C ILE A 55 -39.39 -25.73 -14.65
N LEU A 56 -39.21 -26.63 -13.69
CA LEU A 56 -39.90 -27.93 -13.63
C LEU A 56 -41.42 -27.76 -13.61
N PHE A 57 -41.94 -26.94 -12.69
CA PHE A 57 -43.39 -26.73 -12.57
C PHE A 57 -43.97 -25.92 -13.73
N ARG A 58 -43.18 -25.04 -14.38
CA ARG A 58 -43.59 -24.40 -15.64
C ARG A 58 -43.76 -25.45 -16.75
N LYS A 59 -42.79 -26.35 -16.91
CA LYS A 59 -42.83 -27.40 -17.94
C LYS A 59 -43.97 -28.40 -17.70
N ARG A 60 -44.26 -28.75 -16.45
CA ARG A 60 -45.40 -29.63 -16.11
C ARG A 60 -46.74 -28.95 -16.32
N ALA A 61 -46.89 -27.71 -15.84
CA ALA A 61 -48.14 -26.96 -16.02
C ALA A 61 -48.49 -26.74 -17.51
N LEU A 62 -47.49 -26.49 -18.36
CA LEU A 62 -47.70 -26.36 -19.82
C LEU A 62 -48.01 -27.70 -20.50
N ARG A 63 -47.49 -28.82 -20.00
CA ARG A 63 -47.75 -30.16 -20.57
C ARG A 63 -49.09 -30.75 -20.14
N LEU A 64 -49.47 -30.54 -18.89
CA LEU A 64 -50.64 -31.17 -18.26
C LEU A 64 -51.82 -30.21 -18.10
N ILE A 65 -51.67 -28.94 -18.52
CA ILE A 65 -52.67 -27.86 -18.36
C ILE A 65 -53.18 -27.81 -16.90
N SER A 66 -52.27 -28.01 -15.93
CA SER A 66 -52.63 -28.15 -14.52
C SER A 66 -52.51 -26.82 -13.77
N GLU A 67 -53.62 -26.37 -13.20
CA GLU A 67 -53.68 -25.15 -12.39
C GLU A 67 -52.87 -25.29 -11.09
N SER A 68 -52.87 -26.48 -10.48
CA SER A 68 -52.09 -26.76 -9.27
C SER A 68 -50.58 -26.61 -9.48
N ASP A 69 -50.06 -27.06 -10.62
CA ASP A 69 -48.64 -26.91 -10.97
C ASP A 69 -48.30 -25.48 -11.40
N TRP A 70 -49.28 -24.75 -11.96
CA TRP A 70 -49.14 -23.30 -12.21
C TRP A 70 -49.04 -22.50 -10.90
N MET A 71 -49.81 -22.85 -9.88
CA MET A 71 -49.71 -22.28 -8.54
C MET A 71 -48.36 -22.58 -7.88
N LYS A 72 -47.85 -23.81 -8.02
CA LYS A 72 -46.48 -24.16 -7.59
C LYS A 72 -45.43 -23.36 -8.35
N HIS A 73 -45.58 -23.15 -9.66
CA HIS A 73 -44.69 -22.28 -10.43
C HIS A 73 -44.66 -20.85 -9.87
N LYS A 74 -45.83 -20.23 -9.63
CA LYS A 74 -45.93 -18.89 -9.02
C LYS A 74 -45.26 -18.84 -7.64
N LYS A 75 -45.50 -19.85 -6.79
CA LYS A 75 -44.89 -19.98 -5.45
C LYS A 75 -43.36 -20.04 -5.53
N TYR A 76 -42.80 -20.90 -6.39
CA TYR A 76 -41.34 -21.02 -6.53
C TYR A 76 -40.71 -19.84 -7.25
N ALA A 77 -41.42 -19.17 -8.16
CA ALA A 77 -40.99 -17.89 -8.72
C ALA A 77 -40.90 -16.80 -7.63
N ALA A 78 -41.84 -16.74 -6.69
CA ALA A 78 -41.79 -15.82 -5.55
C ALA A 78 -40.62 -16.15 -4.60
N LYS A 79 -40.44 -17.43 -4.24
CA LYS A 79 -39.28 -17.87 -3.42
C LYS A 79 -37.94 -17.57 -4.10
N LEU A 80 -37.83 -17.80 -5.40
CA LEU A 80 -36.64 -17.45 -6.17
C LEU A 80 -36.35 -15.95 -6.10
N ARG A 81 -37.36 -15.09 -6.32
CA ARG A 81 -37.21 -13.63 -6.21
C ARG A 81 -36.73 -13.21 -4.81
N PHE A 82 -37.29 -13.79 -3.75
CA PHE A 82 -36.86 -13.52 -2.38
C PHE A 82 -35.40 -13.89 -2.14
N HIS A 83 -34.99 -15.11 -2.53
CA HIS A 83 -33.61 -15.57 -2.34
C HIS A 83 -32.61 -14.82 -3.21
N ILE A 84 -32.95 -14.47 -4.44
CA ILE A 84 -32.16 -13.57 -5.30
C ILE A 84 -31.95 -12.23 -4.59
N LYS A 85 -33.03 -11.63 -4.08
CA LYS A 85 -32.96 -10.34 -3.37
C LYS A 85 -32.10 -10.44 -2.11
N LYS A 86 -32.30 -11.49 -1.29
CA LYS A 86 -31.52 -11.72 -0.06
C LYS A 86 -30.04 -11.99 -0.34
N ALA A 87 -29.72 -12.81 -1.34
CA ALA A 87 -28.35 -13.15 -1.70
C ALA A 87 -27.61 -11.95 -2.29
N SER A 88 -28.25 -11.22 -3.22
CA SER A 88 -27.71 -9.98 -3.77
C SER A 88 -27.48 -8.92 -2.69
N ARG A 89 -28.45 -8.71 -1.78
CA ARG A 89 -28.30 -7.80 -0.62
C ARG A 89 -27.12 -8.18 0.26
N ASN A 90 -27.06 -9.43 0.72
CA ASN A 90 -25.97 -9.88 1.59
C ASN A 90 -24.60 -9.75 0.92
N TYR A 91 -24.52 -9.96 -0.40
CA TYR A 91 -23.30 -9.78 -1.16
C TYR A 91 -22.88 -8.30 -1.23
N TRP A 92 -23.81 -7.40 -1.55
CA TRP A 92 -23.55 -5.96 -1.57
C TRP A 92 -23.23 -5.42 -0.18
N ASP A 93 -23.93 -5.85 0.87
CA ASP A 93 -23.63 -5.48 2.26
C ASP A 93 -22.23 -5.92 2.67
N LYS A 94 -21.85 -7.16 2.35
CA LYS A 94 -20.49 -7.68 2.59
C LYS A 94 -19.46 -6.88 1.81
N ILE A 95 -19.71 -6.64 0.52
CA ILE A 95 -18.81 -5.83 -0.31
C ILE A 95 -18.67 -4.43 0.24
N CYS A 96 -19.77 -3.78 0.63
CA CYS A 96 -19.75 -2.40 1.08
C CYS A 96 -19.10 -2.25 2.46
N ASN A 97 -19.29 -3.24 3.34
CA ASN A 97 -18.50 -3.37 4.56
C ASN A 97 -17.00 -3.59 4.28
N ILE A 98 -16.67 -4.36 3.24
CA ILE A 98 -15.30 -4.54 2.73
C ILE A 98 -14.78 -3.27 2.03
N THR A 99 -15.65 -2.44 1.43
CA THR A 99 -15.29 -1.22 0.66
C THR A 99 -14.89 -0.02 1.52
N LYS A 100 -14.68 -0.21 2.83
CA LYS A 100 -13.69 0.61 3.55
C LYS A 100 -12.32 0.58 2.85
N ASN A 101 -12.06 -0.42 2.00
CA ASN A 101 -10.89 -0.52 1.13
C ASN A 101 -11.21 -0.19 -0.36
N PRO A 102 -10.78 0.98 -0.88
CA PRO A 102 -11.02 1.41 -2.27
C PRO A 102 -10.49 0.45 -3.35
N ARG A 103 -9.48 -0.37 -3.03
CA ARG A 103 -8.85 -1.31 -3.98
C ARG A 103 -9.74 -2.50 -4.33
N MET A 104 -10.56 -2.98 -3.38
CA MET A 104 -11.45 -4.11 -3.61
C MET A 104 -12.67 -3.71 -4.45
N PHE A 105 -13.18 -2.50 -4.23
CA PHE A 105 -14.17 -1.89 -5.12
C PHE A 105 -13.66 -1.80 -6.56
N TYR A 106 -12.40 -1.42 -6.77
CA TYR A 106 -11.79 -1.35 -8.09
C TYR A 106 -11.63 -2.72 -8.76
N SER A 107 -11.23 -3.76 -8.02
CA SER A 107 -11.20 -5.14 -8.52
C SER A 107 -12.58 -5.62 -8.97
N MET A 108 -13.62 -5.30 -8.20
CA MET A 108 -15.00 -5.61 -8.54
C MET A 108 -15.50 -4.82 -9.76
N LEU A 109 -15.23 -3.51 -9.82
CA LEU A 109 -15.57 -2.68 -10.99
C LEU A 109 -14.91 -3.20 -12.26
N ASN A 110 -13.62 -3.51 -12.22
CA ASN A 110 -12.91 -4.07 -13.36
C ASN A 110 -13.50 -5.41 -13.80
N ARG A 111 -13.92 -6.26 -12.86
CA ARG A 111 -14.63 -7.50 -13.19
C ARG A 111 -15.97 -7.24 -13.87
N ILE A 112 -16.77 -6.30 -13.35
CA ILE A 112 -18.08 -5.93 -13.91
C ILE A 112 -17.94 -5.30 -15.29
N TYR A 113 -16.96 -4.42 -15.48
CA TYR A 113 -16.68 -3.76 -16.76
C TYR A 113 -16.15 -4.75 -17.81
N ASN A 114 -15.30 -5.69 -17.42
CA ASN A 114 -14.73 -6.69 -18.35
C ASN A 114 -15.69 -7.84 -18.68
N HIS A 115 -16.92 -7.88 -18.14
CA HIS A 115 -17.91 -8.88 -18.53
C HIS A 115 -18.49 -8.68 -19.94
N THR A 116 -18.29 -7.52 -20.56
CA THR A 116 -18.84 -7.22 -21.90
C THR A 116 -17.84 -7.34 -23.05
N ASN A 117 -16.53 -7.43 -22.80
CA ASN A 117 -15.55 -7.81 -23.81
C ASN A 117 -14.82 -9.08 -23.35
N GLN A 118 -15.42 -10.23 -23.62
CA GLN A 118 -14.61 -11.42 -23.94
C GLN A 118 -14.01 -11.21 -25.34
N GLU A 119 -13.18 -10.19 -25.50
CA GLU A 119 -12.17 -10.24 -26.55
C GLU A 119 -11.37 -11.51 -26.28
N ILE A 120 -11.15 -12.28 -27.33
CA ILE A 120 -10.40 -13.53 -27.37
C ILE A 120 -9.29 -13.50 -26.33
N ASN A 121 -9.25 -14.52 -25.46
CA ASN A 121 -8.46 -14.60 -24.23
C ASN A 121 -6.93 -14.69 -24.51
N THR A 122 -6.35 -13.66 -25.13
CA THR A 122 -4.91 -13.48 -25.40
C THR A 122 -4.08 -13.45 -24.12
N VAL A 123 -4.73 -13.28 -22.96
CA VAL A 123 -4.13 -13.33 -21.62
C VAL A 123 -3.58 -14.71 -21.26
N ASN A 124 -3.97 -15.76 -21.98
CA ASN A 124 -3.44 -17.12 -21.79
C ASN A 124 -2.22 -17.42 -22.66
N LEU A 125 -1.69 -16.45 -23.39
CA LEU A 125 -0.50 -16.61 -24.23
C LEU A 125 0.65 -15.77 -23.66
N ILE A 126 1.80 -16.40 -23.46
CA ILE A 126 3.05 -15.72 -23.08
C ILE A 126 3.98 -15.77 -24.28
N LEU A 127 4.47 -14.62 -24.71
CA LEU A 127 5.47 -14.52 -25.76
C LEU A 127 6.85 -14.76 -25.15
N HIS A 128 7.55 -15.78 -25.64
CA HIS A 128 8.93 -16.09 -25.27
C HIS A 128 9.70 -16.44 -26.54
N ILE A 129 10.80 -15.72 -26.81
CA ILE A 129 11.66 -15.92 -28.00
C ILE A 129 10.81 -15.99 -29.28
N ASN A 130 9.97 -14.98 -29.53
CA ASN A 130 9.07 -14.88 -30.69
C ASN A 130 8.04 -16.02 -30.88
N HIS A 131 7.90 -16.94 -29.92
CA HIS A 131 6.86 -17.97 -29.91
C HIS A 131 5.85 -17.76 -28.78
N TYR A 132 4.58 -18.03 -29.06
CA TYR A 132 3.51 -17.98 -28.06
C TYR A 132 3.36 -19.32 -27.35
N ILE A 133 3.44 -19.28 -26.02
CA ILE A 133 3.26 -20.44 -25.17
C ILE A 133 1.90 -20.34 -24.50
N SER A 134 1.09 -21.39 -24.64
CA SER A 134 -0.28 -21.49 -24.11
C SER A 134 -0.42 -22.48 -22.95
N ASN A 135 0.52 -23.42 -22.83
CA ASN A 135 0.48 -24.48 -21.80
C ASN A 135 0.77 -23.90 -20.40
N PRO A 136 -0.15 -24.02 -19.43
CA PRO A 136 0.00 -23.45 -18.09
C PRO A 136 1.24 -23.91 -17.32
N VAL A 137 1.70 -25.16 -17.50
CA VAL A 137 2.88 -25.70 -16.82
C VAL A 137 4.17 -25.12 -17.39
N GLN A 138 4.25 -25.01 -18.72
CA GLN A 138 5.38 -24.33 -19.37
C GLN A 138 5.42 -22.85 -18.98
N GLN A 139 4.27 -22.19 -18.92
CA GLN A 139 4.15 -20.80 -18.47
C GLN A 139 4.60 -20.62 -17.01
N SER A 140 4.16 -21.50 -16.09
CA SER A 140 4.59 -21.41 -14.69
C SER A 140 6.09 -21.61 -14.53
N ASN A 141 6.68 -22.57 -15.25
CA ASN A 141 8.13 -22.77 -15.25
C ASN A 141 8.89 -21.57 -15.84
N LEU A 142 8.43 -20.99 -16.95
CA LEU A 142 9.03 -19.78 -17.51
C LEU A 142 9.03 -18.61 -16.53
N PHE A 143 7.91 -18.39 -15.83
CA PHE A 143 7.87 -17.39 -14.77
C PHE A 143 8.83 -17.71 -13.64
N ALA A 144 8.93 -18.99 -13.24
CA ALA A 144 9.84 -19.40 -12.17
C ALA A 144 11.31 -19.17 -12.56
N ASP A 145 11.68 -19.49 -13.78
CA ASP A 145 13.02 -19.22 -14.33
C ASP A 145 13.27 -17.71 -14.40
N PHE A 146 12.33 -16.93 -14.95
CA PHE A 146 12.48 -15.47 -15.02
C PHE A 146 12.63 -14.79 -13.65
N PHE A 147 11.85 -15.22 -12.65
CA PHE A 147 11.92 -14.65 -11.31
C PHE A 147 13.10 -15.18 -10.48
N SER A 148 13.72 -16.30 -10.86
CA SER A 148 14.91 -16.84 -10.21
C SER A 148 16.23 -16.46 -10.91
N ALA A 149 16.20 -16.11 -12.20
CA ALA A 149 17.37 -15.87 -13.05
C ALA A 149 18.30 -14.71 -12.64
N ASN A 150 17.91 -13.88 -11.66
CA ASN A 150 18.78 -12.81 -11.13
C ASN A 150 19.78 -13.29 -10.05
N SER A 151 19.97 -14.61 -9.88
CA SER A 151 20.93 -15.18 -8.93
C SER A 151 22.38 -15.08 -9.44
N VAL A 152 23.00 -13.91 -9.29
CA VAL A 152 24.47 -13.82 -9.26
C VAL A 152 24.96 -14.53 -7.99
N LYS A 153 26.13 -15.19 -8.08
CA LYS A 153 26.78 -15.87 -6.95
C LYS A 153 26.75 -14.99 -5.69
N HIS A 154 26.36 -15.60 -4.57
CA HIS A 154 26.42 -14.98 -3.24
C HIS A 154 27.88 -14.68 -2.91
N GLU A 155 28.19 -13.40 -2.66
CA GLU A 155 29.48 -12.95 -2.17
C GLU A 155 29.32 -12.68 -0.68
N PRO A 156 29.88 -13.54 0.19
CA PRO A 156 29.69 -13.41 1.63
C PRO A 156 30.49 -12.22 2.18
N ILE A 157 29.87 -11.43 3.05
CA ILE A 157 30.58 -10.45 3.88
C ILE A 157 30.82 -11.10 5.26
N PRO A 158 32.02 -10.99 5.85
CA PRO A 158 32.21 -11.33 7.26
C PRO A 158 31.34 -10.42 8.13
N LEU A 159 30.30 -10.96 8.74
CA LEU A 159 29.34 -10.22 9.55
C LEU A 159 29.53 -10.61 11.02
N ASP A 160 29.90 -9.63 11.85
CA ASP A 160 29.85 -9.75 13.30
C ASP A 160 28.47 -9.30 13.78
N TYR A 161 27.73 -10.21 14.41
CA TYR A 161 26.38 -9.91 14.88
C TYR A 161 26.34 -9.17 16.22
N CYS A 162 27.47 -9.06 16.93
CA CYS A 162 27.67 -8.46 18.26
C CYS A 162 26.59 -8.81 19.31
N GLU A 163 26.97 -9.46 20.41
CA GLU A 163 26.03 -10.03 21.39
C GLU A 163 25.57 -9.05 22.49
N ASP A 164 25.18 -7.83 22.12
CA ASP A 164 24.54 -6.92 23.08
C ASP A 164 23.11 -7.40 23.41
N SER A 165 23.04 -8.38 24.32
CA SER A 165 21.84 -9.07 24.79
C SER A 165 20.82 -8.17 25.50
N ASN A 166 21.22 -6.95 25.87
CA ASN A 166 20.44 -6.02 26.69
C ASN A 166 19.69 -4.94 25.89
N SER A 167 19.76 -4.97 24.56
CA SER A 167 18.96 -4.06 23.72
C SER A 167 17.47 -4.50 23.69
N HIS A 168 16.55 -3.53 23.62
CA HIS A 168 15.10 -3.79 23.49
C HIS A 168 14.75 -4.69 22.29
N LEU A 169 15.64 -4.77 21.29
CA LEU A 169 15.51 -5.65 20.14
C LEU A 169 15.58 -7.15 20.52
N ASN A 170 16.38 -7.50 21.52
CA ASN A 170 16.76 -8.87 21.85
C ASN A 170 16.07 -9.47 23.09
N ILE A 171 15.12 -8.74 23.70
CA ILE A 171 14.33 -9.24 24.83
C ILE A 171 13.49 -10.48 24.45
N PRO A 172 13.10 -11.35 25.40
CA PRO A 172 12.20 -12.47 25.12
C PRO A 172 10.86 -12.02 24.49
N ILE A 173 10.29 -12.88 23.64
CA ILE A 173 8.99 -12.67 23.01
C ILE A 173 7.88 -12.90 24.03
N HIS A 174 7.06 -11.87 24.23
CA HIS A 174 5.91 -11.95 25.13
C HIS A 174 4.60 -12.27 24.41
N LEU A 175 3.68 -12.94 25.11
CA LEU A 175 2.34 -13.30 24.62
C LEU A 175 1.56 -12.10 24.06
N GLN A 176 1.75 -10.91 24.64
CA GLN A 176 1.08 -9.69 24.19
C GLN A 176 1.56 -9.23 22.81
N GLU A 177 2.84 -9.39 22.49
CA GLU A 177 3.38 -9.10 21.15
C GLU A 177 2.76 -10.04 20.11
N VAL A 178 2.65 -11.33 20.45
CA VAL A 178 2.00 -12.34 19.59
C VAL A 178 0.53 -12.00 19.34
N ARG A 179 -0.22 -11.65 20.39
CA ARG A 179 -1.63 -11.23 20.25
C ARG A 179 -1.77 -10.01 19.34
N GLN A 180 -0.94 -9.00 19.53
CA GLN A 180 -0.96 -7.78 18.71
C GLN A 180 -0.62 -8.09 17.24
N ALA A 181 0.40 -8.91 17.00
CA ALA A 181 0.79 -9.33 15.66
C ALA A 181 -0.36 -10.09 14.96
N ILE A 182 -1.03 -11.02 15.65
CA ILE A 182 -2.20 -11.75 15.11
C ILE A 182 -3.36 -10.80 14.79
N GLN A 183 -3.67 -9.85 15.67
CA GLN A 183 -4.75 -8.89 15.45
C GLN A 183 -4.49 -8.01 14.22
N LYS A 184 -3.26 -7.49 14.09
CA LYS A 184 -2.80 -6.66 12.96
C LYS A 184 -2.72 -7.47 11.64
N THR A 185 -2.48 -8.78 11.73
CA THR A 185 -2.38 -9.65 10.54
C THR A 185 -3.72 -9.71 9.79
N ARG A 186 -3.67 -9.33 8.51
CA ARG A 186 -4.84 -9.34 7.63
C ARG A 186 -5.14 -10.75 7.14
N ASN A 187 -6.42 -11.10 7.05
CA ASN A 187 -6.84 -12.35 6.44
C ASN A 187 -6.69 -12.27 4.91
N SER A 188 -5.53 -12.70 4.43
CA SER A 188 -5.13 -12.74 3.02
C SER A 188 -4.99 -14.19 2.55
N THR A 189 -4.74 -14.38 1.25
CA THR A 189 -4.49 -15.72 0.68
C THR A 189 -3.31 -16.39 1.41
N PRO A 190 -3.47 -17.63 1.89
CA PRO A 190 -2.43 -18.34 2.62
C PRO A 190 -1.24 -18.72 1.73
N GLY A 191 -0.14 -19.12 2.37
CA GLY A 191 1.05 -19.66 1.71
C GLY A 191 0.86 -21.11 1.25
N ALA A 192 1.96 -21.85 1.13
CA ALA A 192 1.94 -23.27 0.77
C ALA A 192 1.29 -24.17 1.83
N ASP A 193 1.31 -23.73 3.08
CA ASP A 193 0.73 -24.40 4.25
C ASP A 193 -0.81 -24.38 4.27
N GLY A 194 -1.45 -23.47 3.52
CA GLY A 194 -2.91 -23.32 3.49
C GLY A 194 -3.53 -22.66 4.71
N ILE A 195 -2.71 -22.20 5.67
CA ILE A 195 -3.18 -21.71 6.97
C ILE A 195 -3.59 -20.24 6.86
N THR A 196 -4.82 -19.90 7.26
CA THR A 196 -5.32 -18.52 7.16
C THR A 196 -5.17 -17.75 8.47
N ALA A 197 -5.01 -16.42 8.39
CA ALA A 197 -4.89 -15.57 9.59
C ALA A 197 -6.13 -15.61 10.50
N ASN A 198 -7.31 -15.93 9.96
CA ASN A 198 -8.52 -16.09 10.75
C ASN A 198 -8.47 -17.26 11.73
N TRP A 199 -7.64 -18.27 11.48
CA TRP A 199 -7.49 -19.41 12.39
C TRP A 199 -6.78 -18.98 13.67
N PHE A 200 -5.68 -18.23 13.53
CA PHE A 200 -4.96 -17.63 14.65
C PHE A 200 -5.84 -16.73 15.53
N LYS A 201 -6.79 -16.01 14.94
CA LYS A 201 -7.73 -15.13 15.66
C LYS A 201 -8.76 -15.87 16.51
N ARG A 202 -8.88 -17.19 16.34
CA ARG A 202 -9.83 -18.06 17.08
C ARG A 202 -9.14 -18.93 18.13
N LEU A 203 -7.82 -18.88 18.21
CA LEU A 203 -7.04 -19.64 19.17
C LEU A 203 -7.31 -19.15 20.60
N SER A 204 -7.31 -20.10 21.53
CA SER A 204 -7.45 -19.81 22.95
C SER A 204 -6.16 -19.20 23.52
N ASN A 205 -6.23 -18.67 24.74
CA ASN A 205 -5.04 -18.13 25.39
C ASN A 205 -3.96 -19.19 25.63
N THR A 206 -4.33 -20.43 25.91
CA THR A 206 -3.40 -21.54 26.09
C THR A 206 -2.67 -21.88 24.79
N ASP A 207 -3.38 -21.89 23.66
CA ASP A 207 -2.78 -22.12 22.34
C ASP A 207 -1.79 -21.01 21.98
N LEU A 208 -2.15 -19.75 22.28
CA LEU A 208 -1.28 -18.60 22.03
C LEU A 208 -0.02 -18.64 22.90
N THR A 209 -0.10 -19.13 24.14
CA THR A 209 1.09 -19.35 24.97
C THR A 209 2.01 -20.39 24.34
N CYS A 210 1.48 -21.48 23.82
CA CYS A 210 2.27 -22.50 23.11
C CYS A 210 2.98 -21.92 21.87
N ILE A 211 2.26 -21.13 21.07
CA ILE A 211 2.84 -20.43 19.92
C ILE A 211 3.91 -19.43 20.35
N THR A 212 3.71 -18.74 21.48
CA THR A 212 4.69 -17.80 22.03
C THR A 212 5.98 -18.53 22.39
N SER A 213 5.90 -19.66 23.09
CA SER A 213 7.07 -20.49 23.41
C SER A 213 7.78 -20.98 22.16
N PHE A 214 7.03 -21.39 21.13
CA PHE A 214 7.59 -21.79 19.84
C PHE A 214 8.33 -20.63 19.13
N PHE A 215 7.74 -19.43 19.09
CA PHE A 215 8.42 -18.25 18.55
C PHE A 215 9.64 -17.86 19.37
N GLN A 216 9.59 -18.01 20.69
CA GLN A 216 10.73 -17.76 21.56
C GLN A 216 11.87 -18.74 21.25
N GLU A 217 11.57 -20.03 21.03
CA GLU A 217 12.57 -21.04 20.65
C GLU A 217 13.20 -20.72 19.29
N VAL A 218 12.39 -20.33 18.29
CA VAL A 218 12.90 -19.81 17.00
C VAL A 218 13.78 -18.58 17.19
N PHE A 219 13.41 -17.68 18.11
CA PHE A 219 14.14 -16.45 18.37
C PHE A 219 15.50 -16.70 19.05
N THR A 220 15.55 -17.58 20.06
CA THR A 220 16.79 -17.90 20.78
C THR A 220 17.77 -18.72 19.95
N THR A 221 17.26 -19.69 19.18
CA THR A 221 18.10 -20.54 18.31
C THR A 221 18.52 -19.82 17.02
N SER A 222 17.85 -18.71 16.69
CA SER A 222 17.96 -18.03 15.38
C SER A 222 17.66 -18.94 14.18
N TYR A 223 17.03 -20.10 14.40
CA TYR A 223 16.74 -21.08 13.35
C TYR A 223 15.34 -20.85 12.77
N ILE A 224 15.28 -20.55 11.48
CA ILE A 224 14.02 -20.34 10.75
C ILE A 224 13.60 -21.63 10.06
N PRO A 225 12.39 -22.15 10.31
CA PRO A 225 11.87 -23.33 9.62
C PRO A 225 11.87 -23.16 8.10
N GLU A 226 12.31 -24.18 7.37
CA GLU A 226 12.39 -24.15 5.90
C GLU A 226 11.04 -23.87 5.22
N GLU A 227 9.93 -24.32 5.83
CA GLU A 227 8.57 -24.04 5.34
C GLU A 227 8.25 -22.54 5.32
N TRP A 228 8.90 -21.74 6.16
CA TRP A 228 8.72 -20.28 6.21
C TRP A 228 9.55 -19.57 5.15
N LYS A 229 10.66 -20.19 4.71
CA LYS A 229 11.52 -19.71 3.62
C LYS A 229 11.00 -20.09 2.24
N HIS A 230 10.03 -21.00 2.18
CA HIS A 230 9.33 -21.38 0.96
C HIS A 230 8.16 -20.43 0.65
N SER A 231 8.08 -19.96 -0.59
CA SER A 231 7.01 -19.05 -1.02
C SER A 231 6.34 -19.49 -2.33
N ILE A 232 5.03 -19.26 -2.42
CA ILE A 232 4.32 -19.43 -3.69
C ILE A 232 4.10 -18.07 -4.34
N ILE A 233 4.74 -17.86 -5.48
CA ILE A 233 4.65 -16.66 -6.27
C ILE A 233 3.37 -16.68 -7.12
N VAL A 234 2.60 -15.60 -7.04
CA VAL A 234 1.45 -15.34 -7.91
C VAL A 234 1.77 -14.13 -8.79
N PRO A 235 1.97 -14.31 -10.11
CA PRO A 235 2.27 -13.21 -11.01
C PRO A 235 1.05 -12.28 -11.16
N ILE A 236 1.20 -10.99 -10.82
CA ILE A 236 0.14 -9.99 -10.98
C ILE A 236 0.52 -8.99 -12.10
N PRO A 237 -0.34 -8.77 -13.10
CA PRO A 237 -0.03 -7.87 -14.21
C PRO A 237 0.09 -6.41 -13.74
N LYS A 238 1.12 -5.73 -14.24
CA LYS A 238 1.30 -4.28 -14.10
C LYS A 238 0.20 -3.57 -14.91
N PRO A 239 -0.37 -2.47 -14.38
CA PRO A 239 -1.42 -1.74 -15.08
C PRO A 239 -0.89 -1.16 -16.40
N ASN A 240 -1.71 -1.21 -17.46
CA ASN A 240 -1.42 -0.65 -18.78
C ASN A 240 -0.13 -1.17 -19.44
N LYS A 241 0.31 -2.38 -19.09
CA LYS A 241 1.41 -3.09 -19.74
C LYS A 241 0.88 -4.27 -20.54
N ASP A 242 1.63 -4.64 -21.58
CA ASP A 242 1.32 -5.77 -22.44
C ASP A 242 1.38 -7.08 -21.65
N LYS A 243 0.24 -7.76 -21.54
CA LYS A 243 0.08 -8.99 -20.73
C LYS A 243 0.73 -10.22 -21.38
N THR A 244 1.13 -10.15 -22.64
CA THR A 244 1.83 -11.25 -23.30
C THR A 244 3.30 -11.34 -22.86
N LYS A 245 3.87 -10.26 -22.32
CA LYS A 245 5.27 -10.17 -21.92
C LYS A 245 5.47 -10.51 -20.44
N ILE A 246 6.46 -11.36 -20.15
CA ILE A 246 6.76 -11.84 -18.79
C ILE A 246 7.16 -10.71 -17.83
N ASN A 247 7.89 -9.71 -18.32
CA ASN A 247 8.35 -8.54 -17.56
C ASN A 247 7.22 -7.59 -17.11
N SER A 248 6.02 -7.77 -17.66
CA SER A 248 4.82 -7.03 -17.29
C SER A 248 4.18 -7.51 -15.99
N TYR A 249 4.69 -8.57 -15.36
CA TYR A 249 4.14 -9.12 -14.12
C TYR A 249 4.98 -8.77 -12.90
N ARG A 250 4.35 -8.68 -11.73
CA ARG A 250 4.99 -8.59 -10.42
C ARG A 250 4.94 -9.95 -9.72
N PRO A 251 6.05 -10.44 -9.15
CA PRO A 251 6.09 -11.70 -8.43
C PRO A 251 5.59 -11.54 -6.98
N ILE A 252 4.28 -11.66 -6.72
CA ILE A 252 3.77 -11.54 -5.34
C ILE A 252 3.99 -12.85 -4.58
N ALA A 253 4.80 -12.81 -3.53
CA ALA A 253 5.13 -13.95 -2.68
C ALA A 253 4.07 -14.22 -1.61
N LEU A 254 3.52 -15.43 -1.61
CA LEU A 254 2.65 -15.93 -0.56
C LEU A 254 3.47 -16.80 0.40
N THR A 255 3.85 -16.23 1.54
CA THR A 255 4.54 -16.91 2.65
C THR A 255 3.56 -17.44 3.69
N SER A 256 4.03 -18.36 4.54
CA SER A 256 3.28 -18.91 5.68
C SER A 256 2.75 -17.80 6.58
N VAL A 257 1.53 -17.97 7.10
CA VAL A 257 0.96 -17.01 8.06
C VAL A 257 1.69 -17.07 9.40
N PHE A 258 2.25 -18.22 9.79
CA PHE A 258 3.13 -18.31 10.96
C PHE A 258 4.33 -17.36 10.83
N SER A 259 5.03 -17.43 9.69
CA SER A 259 6.12 -16.50 9.35
C SER A 259 5.66 -15.05 9.45
N LYS A 260 4.50 -14.70 8.86
CA LYS A 260 3.99 -13.32 8.87
C LYS A 260 3.70 -12.79 10.28
N VAL A 261 3.20 -13.64 11.18
CA VAL A 261 2.96 -13.25 12.58
C VAL A 261 4.30 -13.00 13.27
N PHE A 262 5.27 -13.89 13.09
CA PHE A 262 6.61 -13.73 13.66
C PHE A 262 7.34 -12.49 13.11
N GLU A 263 7.35 -12.30 11.78
CA GLU A 263 7.85 -11.09 11.13
C GLU A 263 7.19 -9.82 11.70
N GLY A 264 5.88 -9.87 11.99
CA GLY A 264 5.14 -8.76 12.60
C GLY A 264 5.68 -8.32 13.96
N ILE A 265 6.17 -9.28 14.77
CA ILE A 265 6.82 -9.00 16.06
C ILE A 265 8.17 -8.32 15.83
N LEU A 266 8.99 -8.86 14.93
CA LEU A 266 10.32 -8.30 14.62
C LEU A 266 10.22 -6.87 14.09
N ILE A 267 9.29 -6.60 13.16
CA ILE A 267 9.08 -5.27 12.60
C ILE A 267 8.71 -4.27 13.68
N GLN A 268 7.86 -4.68 14.64
CA GLN A 268 7.46 -3.81 15.73
C GLN A 268 8.70 -3.36 16.52
N ARG A 269 9.59 -4.29 16.87
CA ARG A 269 10.84 -3.99 17.59
C ARG A 269 11.80 -3.13 16.76
N ILE A 270 12.06 -3.51 15.50
CA ILE A 270 12.96 -2.78 14.60
C ILE A 270 12.46 -1.36 14.36
N THR A 271 11.16 -1.19 14.10
CA THR A 271 10.57 0.12 13.84
C THR A 271 10.65 1.02 15.06
N HIS A 272 10.47 0.46 16.27
CA HIS A 272 10.66 1.21 17.51
C HIS A 272 12.09 1.75 17.61
N HIS A 273 13.06 0.86 17.50
CA HIS A 273 14.50 1.18 17.55
C HIS A 273 14.89 2.28 16.57
N LEU A 274 14.52 2.12 15.30
CA LEU A 274 14.87 3.06 14.23
C LEU A 274 14.33 4.48 14.44
N LEU A 275 13.15 4.61 15.08
CA LEU A 275 12.48 5.88 15.28
C LEU A 275 12.90 6.54 16.58
N THR A 276 12.94 5.80 17.69
CA THR A 276 13.35 6.30 19.00
C THR A 276 14.81 6.78 18.98
N GLU A 277 15.69 6.04 18.30
CA GLU A 277 17.10 6.42 18.17
C GLU A 277 17.39 7.34 16.96
N LYS A 278 16.34 7.82 16.25
CA LYS A 278 16.43 8.72 15.08
C LYS A 278 17.41 8.23 13.99
N LYS A 279 17.56 6.92 13.82
CA LYS A 279 18.51 6.29 12.87
C LYS A 279 18.13 6.47 11.40
N ILE A 280 16.89 6.87 11.10
CA ILE A 280 16.42 7.05 9.72
C ILE A 280 16.22 8.54 9.37
N PRO A 281 16.84 9.05 8.29
CA PRO A 281 16.71 10.44 7.88
C PRO A 281 15.25 10.89 7.66
N PRO A 282 14.89 12.15 7.98
CA PRO A 282 13.53 12.68 7.75
C PRO A 282 13.06 12.61 6.30
N SER A 283 13.99 12.66 5.34
CA SER A 283 13.68 12.61 3.90
C SER A 283 13.20 11.22 3.41
N VAL A 284 13.34 10.16 4.23
CA VAL A 284 12.86 8.80 3.93
C VAL A 284 11.47 8.60 4.52
N ASN A 285 10.42 8.60 3.70
CA ASN A 285 9.03 8.61 4.17
C ASN A 285 8.28 7.29 3.96
N GLY A 286 8.76 6.43 3.07
CA GLY A 286 8.08 5.17 2.73
C GLY A 286 8.07 4.17 3.89
N PHE A 287 6.95 3.46 4.07
CA PHE A 287 6.78 2.31 4.97
C PHE A 287 7.02 2.53 6.49
N LEU A 288 7.30 3.76 6.92
CA LEU A 288 7.46 4.11 8.33
C LEU A 288 6.13 4.60 8.94
N PRO A 289 5.87 4.31 10.22
CA PRO A 289 4.74 4.90 10.91
C PRO A 289 4.94 6.42 11.06
N LEU A 290 3.84 7.14 11.25
CA LEU A 290 3.79 8.62 11.34
C LEU A 290 4.25 9.39 10.08
N ARG A 291 4.93 8.73 9.13
CA ARG A 291 5.33 9.30 7.84
C ARG A 291 4.31 8.91 6.77
N ASP A 292 3.90 9.86 5.95
CA ASP A 292 2.97 9.62 4.86
C ASP A 292 3.44 10.22 3.53
N ASN A 293 2.73 9.84 2.47
CA ASN A 293 3.01 10.35 1.13
C ASN A 293 2.69 11.85 1.01
N GLN A 294 1.73 12.37 1.78
CA GLN A 294 1.34 13.77 1.72
C GLN A 294 2.47 14.67 2.18
N LEU A 295 3.21 14.24 3.19
CA LEU A 295 4.38 14.94 3.71
C LEU A 295 5.53 14.96 2.71
N ALA A 296 5.86 13.82 2.10
CA ALA A 296 6.91 13.74 1.08
C ALA A 296 6.62 14.67 -0.12
N VAL A 297 5.36 14.68 -0.59
CA VAL A 297 4.94 15.55 -1.69
C VAL A 297 4.88 17.02 -1.25
N TYR A 298 4.47 17.30 0.00
CA TYR A 298 4.45 18.65 0.55
C TYR A 298 5.85 19.25 0.65
N LYS A 299 6.85 18.49 1.10
CA LYS A 299 8.27 18.93 1.17
C LYS A 299 8.80 19.42 -0.19
N ILE A 300 8.49 18.70 -1.26
CA ILE A 300 8.89 19.13 -2.61
C ILE A 300 8.13 20.40 -3.02
N HIS A 301 6.84 20.48 -2.71
CA HIS A 301 6.03 21.65 -3.02
C HIS A 301 6.51 22.91 -2.28
N THR A 302 6.89 22.79 -1.01
CA THR A 302 7.43 23.90 -0.21
C THR A 302 8.75 24.38 -0.77
N ALA A 303 9.69 23.46 -1.06
CA ALA A 303 10.97 23.80 -1.68
C ALA A 303 10.82 24.51 -3.05
N ILE A 304 9.87 24.06 -3.89
CA ILE A 304 9.55 24.75 -5.15
C ILE A 304 9.01 26.17 -4.89
N SER A 305 8.10 26.31 -3.92
CA SER A 305 7.47 27.58 -3.57
C SER A 305 8.49 28.58 -3.02
N GLU A 306 9.44 28.11 -2.21
CA GLU A 306 10.54 28.91 -1.68
C GLU A 306 11.54 29.32 -2.77
N ALA A 307 11.88 28.42 -3.68
CA ALA A 307 12.70 28.79 -4.83
C ALA A 307 12.02 29.86 -5.69
N HIS A 308 10.68 29.81 -5.81
CA HIS A 308 9.90 30.80 -6.53
C HIS A 308 9.88 32.17 -5.85
N SER A 309 9.74 32.24 -4.51
CA SER A 309 9.76 33.51 -3.78
C SER A 309 11.12 34.18 -3.87
N HIS A 310 12.20 33.41 -3.79
CA HIS A 310 13.58 33.90 -3.87
C HIS A 310 14.10 34.03 -5.31
N LYS A 311 13.26 33.82 -6.33
CA LYS A 311 13.64 33.89 -7.76
C LYS A 311 14.87 33.01 -8.07
N LYS A 312 15.00 31.84 -7.45
CA LYS A 312 16.04 30.83 -7.71
C LYS A 312 15.62 29.92 -8.88
N TYR A 313 16.61 29.30 -9.53
CA TYR A 313 16.36 28.13 -10.37
C TYR A 313 16.05 26.92 -9.47
N PHE A 314 15.31 25.94 -10.01
CA PHE A 314 14.95 24.71 -9.31
C PHE A 314 14.91 23.59 -10.34
N ILE A 315 15.77 22.59 -10.18
CA ILE A 315 15.83 21.43 -11.06
C ILE A 315 15.58 20.18 -10.22
N GLY A 316 14.64 19.34 -10.66
CA GLY A 316 14.28 18.08 -10.01
C GLY A 316 14.60 16.89 -10.90
N ILE A 317 15.12 15.82 -10.29
CA ILE A 317 15.45 14.53 -10.89
C ILE A 317 14.64 13.45 -10.18
N SER A 318 13.94 12.62 -10.94
CA SER A 318 13.28 11.42 -10.44
C SER A 318 14.02 10.20 -10.97
N LEU A 319 14.45 9.34 -10.06
CA LEU A 319 15.17 8.11 -10.36
C LEU A 319 14.21 6.91 -10.28
N ASP A 320 14.41 5.92 -11.17
CA ASP A 320 13.67 4.66 -11.21
C ASP A 320 14.65 3.49 -10.96
N ILE A 321 14.59 2.89 -9.77
CA ILE A 321 15.39 1.70 -9.44
C ILE A 321 14.77 0.48 -10.14
N ARG A 322 15.57 -0.22 -10.94
CA ARG A 322 15.15 -1.41 -11.66
C ARG A 322 14.94 -2.57 -10.69
N SER A 323 13.70 -3.03 -10.57
CA SER A 323 13.35 -4.21 -9.76
C SER A 323 13.92 -4.10 -8.33
N ALA A 324 13.67 -2.97 -7.67
CA ALA A 324 14.32 -2.59 -6.41
C ALA A 324 14.31 -3.68 -5.34
N TYR A 325 13.15 -4.31 -5.09
CA TYR A 325 13.03 -5.39 -4.12
C TYR A 325 13.79 -6.64 -4.56
N ASP A 326 13.71 -7.02 -5.84
CA ASP A 326 14.24 -8.29 -6.34
C ASP A 326 15.77 -8.27 -6.46
N THR A 327 16.40 -7.11 -6.34
CA THR A 327 17.85 -6.89 -6.56
C THR A 327 18.63 -6.62 -5.28
N VAL A 328 17.97 -6.44 -4.12
CA VAL A 328 18.63 -6.16 -2.85
C VAL A 328 19.72 -7.20 -2.55
N TYR A 329 20.93 -6.70 -2.26
CA TYR A 329 22.06 -7.50 -1.82
C TYR A 329 21.91 -7.83 -0.33
N ILE A 330 21.70 -9.11 -0.01
CA ILE A 330 21.33 -9.57 1.33
C ILE A 330 22.41 -9.23 2.37
N ASP A 331 23.66 -9.58 2.13
CA ASP A 331 24.74 -9.34 3.09
C ASP A 331 25.01 -7.86 3.28
N GLY A 332 24.95 -7.08 2.20
CA GLY A 332 25.02 -5.62 2.27
C GLY A 332 23.87 -5.02 3.08
N LEU A 333 22.66 -5.57 2.96
CA LEU A 333 21.53 -5.18 3.81
C LEU A 333 21.78 -5.53 5.29
N ILE A 334 22.27 -6.73 5.59
CA ILE A 334 22.56 -7.13 6.98
C ILE A 334 23.66 -6.25 7.58
N PHE A 335 24.71 -5.94 6.80
CA PHE A 335 25.75 -4.99 7.19
C PHE A 335 25.16 -3.61 7.54
N LYS A 336 24.28 -3.06 6.69
CA LYS A 336 23.57 -1.80 7.01
C LYS A 336 22.70 -1.90 8.26
N CYS A 337 22.01 -3.02 8.47
CA CYS A 337 21.24 -3.25 9.69
C CYS A 337 22.13 -3.17 10.94
N LEU A 338 23.33 -3.78 10.90
CA LEU A 338 24.30 -3.71 11.98
C LEU A 338 24.78 -2.27 12.23
N GLN A 339 25.09 -1.51 11.16
CA GLN A 339 25.45 -0.09 11.27
C GLN A 339 24.34 0.77 11.90
N LEU A 340 23.08 0.39 11.73
CA LEU A 340 21.93 1.06 12.37
C LEU A 340 21.70 0.63 13.83
N GLY A 341 22.56 -0.23 14.39
CA GLY A 341 22.44 -0.75 15.75
C GLY A 341 21.45 -1.91 15.89
N ILE A 342 21.02 -2.52 14.78
CA ILE A 342 20.20 -3.74 14.80
C ILE A 342 21.16 -4.93 14.93
N THR A 343 21.39 -5.38 16.16
CA THR A 343 22.39 -6.42 16.52
C THR A 343 21.74 -7.63 17.22
N GLY A 344 22.50 -8.69 17.43
CA GLY A 344 22.07 -9.88 18.17
C GLY A 344 21.19 -10.85 17.39
N ASN A 345 20.28 -11.53 18.10
CA ASN A 345 19.43 -12.60 17.56
C ASN A 345 18.51 -12.11 16.46
N ILE A 346 17.99 -10.88 16.57
CA ILE A 346 17.11 -10.34 15.53
C ILE A 346 17.81 -10.28 14.17
N THR A 347 19.09 -9.90 14.13
CA THR A 347 19.87 -9.79 12.90
C THR A 347 20.24 -11.16 12.35
N LYS A 348 20.61 -12.10 13.23
CA LYS A 348 20.83 -13.52 12.86
C LYS A 348 19.57 -14.11 12.22
N ILE A 349 18.40 -13.86 12.80
CA ILE A 349 17.10 -14.29 12.27
C ILE A 349 16.79 -13.65 10.91
N LEU A 350 16.98 -12.35 10.77
CA LEU A 350 16.76 -11.65 9.50
C LEU A 350 17.66 -12.22 8.41
N HIS A 351 18.93 -12.45 8.72
CA HIS A 351 19.87 -13.03 7.76
C HIS A 351 19.45 -14.45 7.36
N ASN A 352 19.17 -15.32 8.33
CA ASN A 352 18.74 -16.70 8.10
C ASN A 352 17.41 -16.79 7.35
N PHE A 353 16.49 -15.84 7.56
CA PHE A 353 15.22 -15.76 6.84
C PHE A 353 15.40 -15.39 5.36
N LEU A 354 16.41 -14.57 5.04
CA LEU A 354 16.66 -14.09 3.69
C LEU A 354 17.54 -15.04 2.86
N GLN A 355 18.28 -15.94 3.51
CA GLN A 355 19.10 -16.97 2.87
C GLN A 355 18.33 -18.26 2.55
N ASN A 356 18.86 -19.04 1.60
CA ASN A 356 18.38 -20.39 1.24
C ASN A 356 16.87 -20.48 0.95
N ARG A 357 16.27 -19.40 0.44
CA ARG A 357 14.84 -19.38 0.13
C ARG A 357 14.53 -20.15 -1.13
N THR A 358 13.32 -20.67 -1.19
CA THR A 358 12.80 -21.35 -2.39
C THR A 358 11.48 -20.74 -2.83
N LEU A 359 11.21 -20.79 -4.12
CA LEU A 359 9.95 -20.35 -4.70
C LEU A 359 9.35 -21.39 -5.64
N GLN A 360 8.02 -21.34 -5.76
CA GLN A 360 7.26 -21.94 -6.87
C GLN A 360 6.31 -20.90 -7.44
N VAL A 361 6.10 -20.88 -8.74
CA VAL A 361 5.12 -20.01 -9.38
C VAL A 361 3.82 -20.77 -9.58
N ARG A 362 2.73 -20.20 -9.06
CA ARG A 362 1.38 -20.64 -9.38
C ARG A 362 0.83 -19.80 -10.52
N TRP A 363 0.60 -20.44 -11.65
CA TRP A 363 -0.04 -19.83 -12.81
C TRP A 363 -1.26 -20.63 -13.22
N ARG A 364 -2.44 -20.00 -13.18
CA ARG A 364 -3.74 -20.65 -13.40
C ARG A 364 -3.93 -21.83 -12.42
N HIS A 365 -4.01 -23.06 -12.94
CA HIS A 365 -4.18 -24.28 -12.16
C HIS A 365 -2.88 -25.10 -12.04
N SER A 366 -1.76 -24.54 -12.49
CA SER A 366 -0.47 -25.22 -12.53
C SER A 366 0.53 -24.57 -11.59
N LEU A 367 1.40 -25.40 -11.03
CA LEU A 367 2.51 -25.00 -10.17
C LEU A 367 3.80 -25.36 -10.90
N SER A 368 4.80 -24.47 -10.86
CA SER A 368 6.13 -24.74 -11.41
C SER A 368 6.91 -25.74 -10.56
N GLY A 369 8.05 -26.19 -11.08
CA GLY A 369 9.10 -26.75 -10.24
C GLY A 369 9.61 -25.74 -9.20
N THR A 370 10.18 -26.25 -8.12
CA THR A 370 10.81 -25.43 -7.07
C THR A 370 12.13 -24.85 -7.58
N LYS A 371 12.35 -23.55 -7.34
CA LYS A 371 13.58 -22.85 -7.71
C LYS A 371 14.19 -22.16 -6.49
N PRO A 372 15.52 -22.22 -6.29
CA PRO A 372 16.18 -21.46 -5.24
C PRO A 372 16.20 -19.97 -5.58
N VAL A 373 16.26 -19.13 -4.53
CA VAL A 373 16.33 -17.66 -4.64
C VAL A 373 17.44 -17.16 -3.73
N GLN A 374 18.43 -16.50 -4.31
CA GLN A 374 19.63 -16.05 -3.58
C GLN A 374 19.68 -14.53 -3.31
N LYS A 375 18.85 -13.73 -3.98
CA LYS A 375 18.83 -12.27 -3.84
C LYS A 375 17.42 -11.71 -3.65
N GLY A 376 17.38 -10.45 -3.23
CA GLY A 376 16.15 -9.66 -3.15
C GLY A 376 15.31 -9.95 -1.91
N LEU A 377 14.29 -9.11 -1.72
CA LEU A 377 13.32 -9.20 -0.64
C LEU A 377 12.00 -9.80 -1.19
N PRO A 378 11.32 -10.73 -0.48
CA PRO A 378 10.09 -11.33 -0.98
C PRO A 378 8.97 -10.28 -1.06
N GLN A 379 8.44 -10.00 -2.25
CA GLN A 379 7.33 -9.05 -2.44
C GLN A 379 6.02 -9.60 -1.85
N GLY A 380 5.79 -9.38 -0.56
CA GLY A 380 4.66 -9.94 0.18
C GLY A 380 5.01 -10.41 1.59
N SER A 381 6.31 -10.51 1.90
CA SER A 381 6.80 -10.61 3.28
C SER A 381 6.49 -9.32 4.04
N VAL A 382 6.22 -9.46 5.34
CA VAL A 382 5.85 -8.34 6.20
C VAL A 382 7.09 -7.50 6.51
N VAL A 383 8.26 -8.13 6.67
CA VAL A 383 9.51 -7.46 7.09
C VAL A 383 10.24 -6.77 5.93
N SER A 384 9.96 -7.18 4.69
CA SER A 384 10.62 -6.63 3.50
C SER A 384 10.58 -5.10 3.37
N PRO A 385 9.45 -4.40 3.64
CA PRO A 385 9.41 -2.94 3.51
C PRO A 385 10.31 -2.20 4.49
N ILE A 386 10.41 -2.65 5.75
CA ILE A 386 11.29 -1.99 6.73
C ILE A 386 12.77 -2.26 6.43
N LEU A 387 13.09 -3.47 5.96
CA LEU A 387 14.45 -3.78 5.50
C LEU A 387 14.86 -2.93 4.30
N PHE A 388 13.93 -2.66 3.38
CA PHE A 388 14.21 -1.78 2.26
C PHE A 388 14.45 -0.33 2.71
N VAL A 389 13.78 0.13 3.77
CA VAL A 389 14.08 1.42 4.41
C VAL A 389 15.49 1.44 5.00
N CYS A 390 15.89 0.39 5.74
CA CYS A 390 17.25 0.24 6.24
C CYS A 390 18.28 0.20 5.12
N PHE A 391 17.94 -0.37 3.95
CA PHE A 391 18.85 -0.44 2.82
C PHE A 391 19.14 0.92 2.18
N LEU A 392 18.21 1.87 2.28
CA LEU A 392 18.31 3.21 1.71
C LEU A 392 18.65 4.28 2.75
N SER A 393 18.95 3.90 4.00
CA SER A 393 19.13 4.85 5.11
C SER A 393 20.34 5.77 4.92
N ASP A 394 21.39 5.29 4.28
CA ASP A 394 22.66 5.96 3.97
C ASP A 394 22.63 6.74 2.63
N PHE A 395 21.49 6.77 1.92
CA PHE A 395 21.42 7.42 0.60
C PHE A 395 21.83 8.91 0.65
N PHE A 396 21.65 9.58 1.79
CA PHE A 396 22.03 10.98 1.97
C PHE A 396 23.54 11.22 1.78
N GLU A 397 24.38 10.21 1.99
CA GLU A 397 25.83 10.29 1.79
C GLU A 397 26.21 10.51 0.32
N THR A 398 25.28 10.25 -0.61
CA THR A 398 25.49 10.47 -2.05
C THR A 398 25.30 11.92 -2.48
N LEU A 399 24.70 12.76 -1.63
CA LEU A 399 24.28 14.11 -1.98
C LEU A 399 25.44 15.10 -1.85
N ASP A 400 25.60 15.95 -2.85
CA ASP A 400 26.49 17.11 -2.77
C ASP A 400 25.81 18.23 -1.93
N GLU A 401 26.61 19.13 -1.37
CA GLU A 401 26.14 20.25 -0.55
C GLU A 401 25.15 21.12 -1.33
N GLY A 402 24.01 21.43 -0.69
CA GLY A 402 22.91 22.20 -1.30
C GLY A 402 21.97 21.38 -2.19
N VAL A 403 22.18 20.05 -2.27
CA VAL A 403 21.26 19.12 -2.94
C VAL A 403 20.38 18.43 -1.90
N GLU A 404 19.08 18.46 -2.14
CA GLU A 404 18.08 17.83 -1.30
C GLU A 404 17.44 16.62 -1.99
N TYR A 405 16.72 15.82 -1.20
CA TYR A 405 16.10 14.60 -1.67
C TYR A 405 14.84 14.23 -0.89
N SER A 406 14.03 13.36 -1.49
CA SER A 406 12.88 12.69 -0.88
C SER A 406 12.82 11.26 -1.40
N ILE A 407 12.74 10.30 -0.48
CA ILE A 407 12.61 8.87 -0.78
C ILE A 407 11.27 8.38 -0.27
N PHE A 408 10.54 7.67 -1.13
CA PHE A 408 9.35 6.95 -0.73
C PHE A 408 9.34 5.58 -1.41
N ALA A 409 9.71 4.54 -0.65
CA ALA A 409 9.95 3.22 -1.21
C ALA A 409 11.03 3.30 -2.31
N ASP A 410 10.73 2.80 -3.51
CA ASP A 410 11.59 2.81 -4.68
C ASP A 410 11.61 4.13 -5.46
N ASP A 411 10.67 5.04 -5.18
CA ASP A 411 10.64 6.37 -5.80
C ASP A 411 11.63 7.31 -5.09
N ILE A 412 12.70 7.70 -5.79
CA ILE A 412 13.69 8.69 -5.31
C ILE A 412 13.55 9.99 -6.11
N PHE A 413 13.45 11.10 -5.41
CA PHE A 413 13.38 12.44 -5.98
C PHE A 413 14.51 13.31 -5.42
N ILE A 414 15.39 13.80 -6.27
CA ILE A 414 16.53 14.66 -5.93
C ILE A 414 16.28 16.03 -6.52
N PHE A 415 16.60 17.10 -5.80
CA PHE A 415 16.41 18.45 -6.30
C PHE A 415 17.43 19.43 -5.74
N CYS A 416 17.69 20.48 -6.49
CA CYS A 416 18.59 21.55 -6.08
C CYS A 416 18.01 22.90 -6.50
N ALA A 417 18.11 23.89 -5.61
CA ALA A 417 17.61 25.24 -5.82
C ALA A 417 18.69 26.28 -5.56
N HIS A 418 19.05 27.07 -6.57
CA HIS A 418 20.12 28.06 -6.47
C HIS A 418 19.95 29.21 -7.47
N THR A 419 20.62 30.34 -7.23
CA THR A 419 20.55 31.52 -8.13
C THR A 419 21.35 31.33 -9.41
N SER A 420 22.46 30.59 -9.34
CA SER A 420 23.30 30.19 -10.48
C SER A 420 22.94 28.80 -11.01
N LEU A 421 22.71 28.70 -12.32
CA LEU A 421 22.43 27.44 -13.01
C LEU A 421 23.67 26.55 -13.14
N ASP A 422 24.85 27.15 -13.29
CA ASP A 422 26.13 26.42 -13.34
C ASP A 422 26.38 25.65 -12.03
N HIS A 423 26.11 26.31 -10.90
CA HIS A 423 26.16 25.67 -9.58
C HIS A 423 25.23 24.46 -9.51
N ILE A 424 23.97 24.61 -9.95
CA ILE A 424 23.01 23.48 -9.95
C ILE A 424 23.51 22.34 -10.85
N SER A 425 24.00 22.66 -12.05
CA SER A 425 24.49 21.66 -12.99
C SER A 425 25.65 20.87 -12.40
N LYS A 426 26.63 21.55 -11.80
CA LYS A 426 27.79 20.92 -11.16
C LYS A 426 27.38 20.05 -9.98
N LYS A 427 26.57 20.58 -9.06
CA LYS A 427 26.12 19.87 -7.85
C LYS A 427 25.25 18.65 -8.18
N LEU A 428 24.32 18.77 -9.12
CA LEU A 428 23.51 17.63 -9.55
C LEU A 428 24.33 16.58 -10.30
N GLN A 429 25.28 16.99 -11.15
CA GLN A 429 26.15 16.05 -11.86
C GLN A 429 27.05 15.27 -10.89
N ASN A 430 27.71 15.95 -9.94
CA ASN A 430 28.47 15.31 -8.86
C ASN A 430 27.61 14.33 -8.06
N THR A 431 26.40 14.75 -7.70
CA THR A 431 25.44 13.87 -7.00
C THR A 431 25.11 12.63 -7.84
N MET A 432 24.88 12.77 -9.16
CA MET A 432 24.58 11.61 -10.01
C MET A 432 25.75 10.63 -10.13
N GLU A 433 26.99 11.13 -10.11
CA GLU A 433 28.20 10.29 -10.08
C GLU A 433 28.36 9.55 -8.76
N ASN A 434 28.09 10.21 -7.63
CA ASN A 434 28.08 9.59 -6.31
C ASN A 434 26.97 8.53 -6.20
N VAL A 435 25.77 8.83 -6.69
CA VAL A 435 24.66 7.85 -6.77
C VAL A 435 25.06 6.65 -7.63
N TYR A 436 25.76 6.85 -8.75
CA TYR A 436 26.26 5.74 -9.56
C TYR A 436 27.26 4.86 -8.80
N LYS A 437 28.25 5.46 -8.12
CA LYS A 437 29.22 4.73 -7.29
C LYS A 437 28.51 3.95 -6.17
N TRP A 438 27.57 4.58 -5.48
CA TRP A 438 26.77 3.98 -4.41
C TRP A 438 25.91 2.83 -4.94
N CYS A 439 25.24 2.99 -6.08
CA CYS A 439 24.48 1.92 -6.73
C CYS A 439 25.37 0.72 -7.09
N ASN A 440 26.56 0.96 -7.65
CA ASN A 440 27.50 -0.11 -7.98
C ASN A 440 27.97 -0.87 -6.73
N TYR A 441 28.33 -0.15 -5.67
CA TYR A 441 28.76 -0.73 -4.41
C TYR A 441 27.66 -1.60 -3.78
N TRP A 442 26.42 -1.09 -3.75
CA TRP A 442 25.26 -1.81 -3.19
C TRP A 442 24.53 -2.72 -4.18
N LYS A 443 25.08 -2.92 -5.38
CA LYS A 443 24.57 -3.80 -6.44
C LYS A 443 23.12 -3.48 -6.86
N LEU A 444 22.79 -2.20 -6.89
CA LEU A 444 21.52 -1.66 -7.40
C LEU A 444 21.69 -1.18 -8.84
N ASN A 445 20.62 -1.30 -9.62
CA ASN A 445 20.60 -0.84 -11.01
C ASN A 445 19.52 0.22 -11.19
N ILE A 446 19.89 1.40 -11.69
CA ILE A 446 18.94 2.43 -12.12
C ILE A 446 18.61 2.22 -13.61
N SER A 447 17.40 2.57 -14.04
CA SER A 447 17.00 2.58 -15.45
C SER A 447 17.02 4.01 -16.01
N PRO A 448 18.13 4.49 -16.63
CA PRO A 448 18.26 5.90 -17.02
C PRO A 448 17.15 6.40 -17.95
N GLU A 449 16.67 5.53 -18.85
CA GLU A 449 15.58 5.83 -19.79
C GLU A 449 14.23 6.13 -19.11
N LYS A 450 14.01 5.58 -17.91
CA LYS A 450 12.77 5.75 -17.14
C LYS A 450 12.85 6.89 -16.15
N CYS A 451 14.06 7.29 -15.76
CA CYS A 451 14.30 8.49 -14.99
C CYS A 451 13.73 9.73 -15.70
N SER A 452 13.70 10.85 -15.00
CA SER A 452 13.33 12.11 -15.62
C SER A 452 13.93 13.29 -14.89
N ILE A 453 14.28 14.31 -15.66
CA ILE A 453 14.71 15.60 -15.16
C ILE A 453 13.74 16.69 -15.63
N ALA A 454 13.44 17.65 -14.77
CA ALA A 454 12.54 18.76 -15.09
C ALA A 454 12.98 20.05 -14.41
N ASP A 455 12.84 21.16 -15.14
CA ASP A 455 12.92 22.51 -14.59
C ASP A 455 11.55 22.90 -14.00
N LEU A 456 11.54 23.26 -12.71
CA LEU A 456 10.36 23.72 -12.00
C LEU A 456 10.50 25.18 -11.53
N SER A 457 11.49 25.92 -12.03
CA SER A 457 11.71 27.32 -11.68
C SER A 457 10.71 28.26 -12.35
N LYS A 458 10.47 29.45 -11.76
CA LYS A 458 9.73 30.54 -12.45
C LYS A 458 10.57 31.24 -13.50
N LYS A 459 11.89 31.31 -13.32
CA LYS A 459 12.81 31.95 -14.27
C LYS A 459 12.85 31.16 -15.58
N LYS A 460 13.03 31.86 -16.71
CA LYS A 460 13.30 31.18 -17.97
C LYS A 460 14.70 30.57 -17.90
N LEU A 461 14.81 29.31 -18.27
CA LEU A 461 16.10 28.62 -18.31
C LEU A 461 16.87 29.14 -19.55
N PRO A 462 18.09 29.70 -19.40
CA PRO A 462 18.87 30.17 -20.54
C PRO A 462 19.39 29.01 -21.40
N SER A 463 19.81 27.91 -20.76
CA SER A 463 20.27 26.68 -21.41
C SER A 463 19.89 25.47 -20.57
N ILE A 464 19.71 24.32 -21.22
CA ILE A 464 19.37 23.07 -20.55
C ILE A 464 20.65 22.40 -20.08
N PRO A 465 20.88 22.20 -18.76
CA PRO A 465 22.09 21.56 -18.28
C PRO A 465 22.14 20.08 -18.70
N ARG A 466 23.32 19.63 -19.12
CA ARG A 466 23.55 18.23 -19.50
C ARG A 466 23.92 17.43 -18.25
N ILE A 467 22.91 16.82 -17.63
CA ILE A 467 23.09 15.91 -16.49
C ILE A 467 23.03 14.47 -16.97
N THR A 468 24.02 13.68 -16.58
CA THR A 468 24.20 12.29 -17.00
C THR A 468 24.26 11.35 -15.80
N TYR A 469 23.83 10.11 -16.00
CA TYR A 469 24.00 9.00 -15.06
C TYR A 469 24.76 7.89 -15.78
N ALA A 470 25.92 7.49 -15.24
CA ALA A 470 26.83 6.53 -15.88
C ALA A 470 27.18 6.90 -17.34
N GLY A 471 27.34 8.20 -17.63
CA GLY A 471 27.59 8.72 -18.98
C GLY A 471 26.33 8.84 -19.88
N PHE A 472 25.19 8.27 -19.49
CA PHE A 472 23.95 8.38 -20.24
C PHE A 472 23.17 9.65 -19.85
N PRO A 473 22.75 10.51 -20.81
CA PRO A 473 21.99 11.71 -20.51
C PRO A 473 20.59 11.36 -19.99
N LEU A 474 20.17 12.03 -18.91
CA LEU A 474 18.82 11.85 -18.37
C LEU A 474 17.77 12.58 -19.22
N PRO A 475 16.60 11.96 -19.49
CA PRO A 475 15.61 12.53 -20.39
C PRO A 475 14.86 13.70 -19.74
N TRP A 476 14.89 14.86 -20.40
CA TRP A 476 14.17 16.06 -19.99
C TRP A 476 12.68 15.96 -20.24
N LYS A 477 11.87 16.33 -19.24
CA LYS A 477 10.42 16.35 -19.32
C LYS A 477 9.87 17.69 -18.84
N GLN A 478 8.76 18.13 -19.45
CA GLN A 478 8.05 19.34 -19.03
C GLN A 478 7.36 19.20 -17.67
N THR A 479 7.00 17.97 -17.30
CA THR A 479 6.37 17.65 -16.01
C THR A 479 7.04 16.44 -15.41
N ILE A 480 7.22 16.45 -14.10
CA ILE A 480 7.79 15.34 -13.35
C ILE A 480 6.74 14.78 -12.40
N LYS A 481 6.60 13.46 -12.38
CA LYS A 481 5.61 12.77 -11.57
C LYS A 481 6.28 12.16 -10.36
N TYR A 482 5.78 12.49 -9.17
CA TYR A 482 6.23 11.89 -7.91
C TYR A 482 5.01 11.54 -7.06
N LEU A 483 4.96 10.29 -6.56
CA LEU A 483 3.87 9.76 -5.73
C LEU A 483 2.46 10.06 -6.27
N GLY A 484 2.30 10.04 -7.60
CA GLY A 484 1.01 10.23 -8.26
C GLY A 484 0.60 11.69 -8.51
N ILE A 485 1.41 12.66 -8.09
CA ILE A 485 1.25 14.10 -8.36
C ILE A 485 2.23 14.51 -9.45
N ASN A 486 1.77 15.36 -10.38
CA ASN A 486 2.61 15.90 -11.44
C ASN A 486 3.00 17.34 -11.06
N PHE A 487 4.29 17.57 -10.86
CA PHE A 487 4.87 18.89 -10.72
C PHE A 487 5.18 19.47 -12.10
N SER A 488 4.91 20.76 -12.24
CA SER A 488 5.03 21.48 -13.50
C SER A 488 5.40 22.92 -13.23
N LYS A 489 6.26 23.48 -14.08
CA LYS A 489 6.60 24.90 -14.08
C LYS A 489 5.38 25.82 -14.29
N ILE A 490 4.46 25.41 -15.16
CA ILE A 490 3.28 26.21 -15.55
C ILE A 490 2.00 25.49 -15.13
N ASN A 491 1.07 26.25 -14.52
CA ASN A 491 -0.28 25.81 -14.17
C ASN A 491 -0.34 24.44 -13.47
N GLN A 492 0.51 24.24 -12.46
CA GLN A 492 0.59 22.99 -11.70
C GLN A 492 -0.78 22.55 -11.17
N ASN A 493 -1.52 23.44 -10.52
CA ASN A 493 -2.84 23.13 -9.96
C ASN A 493 -3.85 22.69 -11.03
N GLY A 494 -3.82 23.31 -12.22
CA GLY A 494 -4.66 22.91 -13.35
C GLY A 494 -4.32 21.51 -13.86
N ILE A 495 -3.04 21.17 -13.96
CA ILE A 495 -2.59 19.82 -14.38
C ILE A 495 -3.01 18.76 -13.36
N ILE A 496 -2.82 19.04 -12.07
CA ILE A 496 -3.26 18.15 -10.98
C ILE A 496 -4.77 17.92 -11.06
N LEU A 497 -5.56 18.99 -11.16
CA LEU A 497 -7.01 18.90 -11.28
C LEU A 497 -7.45 18.12 -12.53
N LYS A 498 -6.84 18.36 -13.69
CA LYS A 498 -7.15 17.64 -14.94
C LYS A 498 -6.91 16.14 -14.79
N ASN A 499 -5.80 15.76 -14.16
CA ASN A 499 -5.45 14.37 -13.90
C ASN A 499 -6.45 13.70 -12.94
N ILE A 500 -6.76 14.35 -11.81
CA ILE A 500 -7.74 13.85 -10.83
C ILE A 500 -9.12 13.74 -11.48
N ARG A 501 -9.56 14.76 -12.22
CA ARG A 501 -10.83 14.78 -12.97
C ARG A 501 -10.92 13.62 -13.95
N SER A 502 -9.88 13.35 -14.74
CA SER A 502 -9.89 12.22 -15.69
C SER A 502 -10.09 10.87 -15.00
N LYS A 503 -9.52 10.68 -13.80
CA LYS A 503 -9.66 9.46 -13.00
C LYS A 503 -11.06 9.40 -12.37
N ALA A 504 -11.57 10.52 -11.86
CA ALA A 504 -12.89 10.61 -11.26
C ALA A 504 -14.00 10.34 -12.28
N LEU A 505 -13.92 10.91 -13.48
CA LEU A 505 -14.90 10.68 -14.56
C LEU A 505 -14.98 9.22 -14.98
N ARG A 506 -13.83 8.55 -15.12
CA ARG A 506 -13.78 7.09 -15.39
C ARG A 506 -14.51 6.29 -14.30
N LYS A 507 -14.29 6.65 -13.02
CA LYS A 507 -14.98 6.02 -11.89
C LYS A 507 -16.48 6.33 -11.86
N ILE A 508 -16.90 7.54 -12.22
CA ILE A 508 -18.32 7.92 -12.32
C ILE A 508 -19.01 7.13 -13.44
N ASN A 509 -18.37 6.95 -14.59
CA ASN A 509 -18.92 6.13 -15.67
C ASN A 509 -19.08 4.67 -15.23
N ALA A 510 -18.11 4.14 -14.51
CA ALA A 510 -18.22 2.80 -13.92
C ALA A 510 -19.33 2.74 -12.86
N LEU A 511 -19.50 3.77 -12.03
CA LEU A 511 -20.59 3.89 -11.06
C LEU A 511 -21.96 3.88 -11.76
N LYS A 512 -22.12 4.61 -12.88
CA LYS A 512 -23.36 4.62 -13.67
C LYS A 512 -23.78 3.21 -14.11
N SER A 513 -22.82 2.36 -14.48
CA SER A 513 -23.08 0.98 -14.90
C SER A 513 -23.64 0.08 -13.78
N ILE A 514 -23.40 0.43 -12.52
CA ILE A 514 -23.82 -0.34 -11.34
C ILE A 514 -25.04 0.29 -10.66
N ALA A 515 -25.13 1.63 -10.68
CA ALA A 515 -26.26 2.36 -10.14
C ALA A 515 -27.57 2.05 -10.89
N TYR A 516 -27.47 1.61 -12.15
CA TYR A 516 -28.59 1.07 -12.93
C TYR A 516 -28.66 -0.46 -12.88
N LYS A 517 -29.72 -1.02 -12.26
CA LYS A 517 -30.37 -2.33 -12.49
C LYS A 517 -31.23 -2.74 -11.28
N ASN A 518 -32.27 -3.54 -11.50
CA ASN A 518 -33.15 -4.12 -10.47
C ASN A 518 -32.44 -4.91 -9.34
N TYR A 519 -31.12 -5.11 -9.44
CA TYR A 519 -30.29 -5.90 -8.53
C TYR A 519 -28.97 -5.21 -8.14
N GLY A 520 -28.91 -3.87 -8.18
CA GLY A 520 -27.74 -3.05 -7.81
C GLY A 520 -27.58 -2.81 -6.29
N PRO A 521 -26.48 -2.15 -5.86
CA PRO A 521 -26.22 -1.77 -4.47
C PRO A 521 -27.26 -0.76 -3.96
N ARG A 522 -27.43 -0.66 -2.62
CA ARG A 522 -28.32 0.36 -2.05
C ARG A 522 -27.75 1.76 -2.25
N THR A 523 -28.59 2.77 -2.15
CA THR A 523 -28.19 4.18 -2.18
C THR A 523 -27.09 4.50 -1.17
N LYS A 524 -27.20 4.02 0.08
CA LYS A 524 -26.17 4.17 1.12
C LYS A 524 -24.82 3.57 0.70
N ASP A 525 -24.86 2.43 0.05
CA ASP A 525 -23.70 1.70 -0.44
C ASP A 525 -23.04 2.45 -1.61
N LEU A 526 -23.84 2.99 -2.53
CA LEU A 526 -23.40 3.85 -3.63
C LEU A 526 -22.77 5.15 -3.12
N LEU A 527 -23.34 5.79 -2.10
CA LEU A 527 -22.75 6.97 -1.45
C LEU A 527 -21.39 6.64 -0.80
N THR A 528 -21.31 5.48 -0.13
CA THR A 528 -20.04 4.99 0.46
C THR A 528 -18.99 4.78 -0.64
N ILE A 529 -19.38 4.21 -1.77
CA ILE A 529 -18.54 4.06 -2.95
C ILE A 529 -18.08 5.42 -3.49
N VAL A 530 -18.97 6.40 -3.63
CA VAL A 530 -18.62 7.75 -4.10
C VAL A 530 -17.56 8.36 -3.18
N ASN A 531 -17.78 8.31 -1.88
CA ASN A 531 -16.86 8.87 -0.90
C ASN A 531 -15.49 8.17 -0.90
N ASN A 532 -15.49 6.84 -0.85
CA ASN A 532 -14.26 6.06 -0.71
C ASN A 532 -13.48 5.90 -2.01
N SER A 533 -14.12 6.06 -3.18
CA SER A 533 -13.46 5.83 -4.47
C SER A 533 -13.30 7.08 -5.34
N ILE A 534 -14.26 8.00 -5.33
CA ILE A 534 -14.24 9.20 -6.19
C ILE A 534 -13.71 10.39 -5.39
N CYS A 535 -14.37 10.75 -4.28
CA CYS A 535 -13.97 11.89 -3.46
C CYS A 535 -12.58 11.69 -2.83
N SER A 536 -12.25 10.45 -2.45
CA SER A 536 -10.92 10.09 -1.93
C SER A 536 -9.74 10.42 -2.86
N LEU A 537 -9.97 10.57 -4.17
CA LEU A 537 -8.94 11.00 -5.11
C LEU A 537 -8.44 12.43 -4.81
N PHE A 538 -9.32 13.29 -4.28
CA PHE A 538 -9.00 14.67 -3.94
C PHE A 538 -8.35 14.76 -2.55
N TYR A 539 -8.69 13.85 -1.64
CA TYR A 539 -8.11 13.79 -0.30
C TYR A 539 -6.65 13.35 -0.33
N TYR A 540 -6.27 12.54 -1.32
CA TYR A 540 -4.93 11.93 -1.41
C TYR A 540 -3.79 12.95 -1.32
N SER A 541 -3.98 14.17 -1.82
CA SER A 541 -3.01 15.26 -1.76
C SER A 541 -3.64 16.55 -1.21
N CYS A 542 -4.43 16.45 -0.14
CA CYS A 542 -5.11 17.62 0.47
C CYS A 542 -4.12 18.71 0.89
N SER A 543 -2.91 18.33 1.33
CA SER A 543 -1.79 19.23 1.62
C SER A 543 -1.41 20.14 0.44
N ILE A 544 -1.73 19.78 -0.81
CA ILE A 544 -1.51 20.63 -1.99
C ILE A 544 -2.82 21.17 -2.55
N THR A 545 -3.86 20.34 -2.65
CA THR A 545 -5.12 20.73 -3.30
C THR A 545 -5.87 21.80 -2.51
N ASN A 546 -5.55 21.99 -1.23
CA ASN A 546 -6.04 23.12 -0.44
C ASN A 546 -5.63 24.51 -1.02
N LYS A 547 -4.65 24.54 -1.93
CA LYS A 547 -4.21 25.76 -2.61
C LYS A 547 -4.99 26.08 -3.89
N PHE A 548 -6.01 25.29 -4.22
CA PHE A 548 -6.83 25.54 -5.40
C PHE A 548 -7.50 26.92 -5.37
N SER A 549 -7.70 27.49 -6.55
CA SER A 549 -8.50 28.69 -6.73
C SER A 549 -9.99 28.38 -6.57
N GLU A 550 -10.80 29.40 -6.36
CA GLU A 550 -12.25 29.23 -6.25
C GLU A 550 -12.87 28.58 -7.51
N THR A 551 -12.35 28.92 -8.69
CA THR A 551 -12.72 28.28 -9.95
C THR A 551 -12.39 26.78 -9.99
N GLN A 552 -11.23 26.38 -9.45
CA GLN A 552 -10.82 24.99 -9.35
C GLN A 552 -11.66 24.23 -8.30
N TYR A 553 -12.00 24.86 -7.18
CA TYR A 553 -12.91 24.29 -6.18
C TYR A 553 -14.31 24.05 -6.73
N LYS A 554 -14.88 25.00 -7.50
CA LYS A 554 -16.14 24.80 -8.21
C LYS A 554 -16.10 23.59 -9.14
N ALA A 555 -14.98 23.36 -9.83
CA ALA A 555 -14.79 22.18 -10.66
C ALA A 555 -14.73 20.86 -9.85
N CYS A 556 -14.10 20.86 -8.67
CA CYS A 556 -14.13 19.73 -7.74
C CYS A 556 -15.56 19.45 -7.27
N ASN A 557 -16.28 20.48 -6.83
CA ASN A 557 -17.66 20.39 -6.35
C ASN A 557 -18.60 19.86 -7.44
N THR A 558 -18.37 20.24 -8.70
CA THR A 558 -19.12 19.71 -9.87
C THR A 558 -18.94 18.19 -10.04
N ILE A 559 -17.73 17.67 -9.79
CA ILE A 559 -17.46 16.22 -9.85
C ILE A 559 -18.18 15.49 -8.71
N GLN A 560 -18.16 16.06 -7.50
CA GLN A 560 -18.88 15.51 -6.36
C GLN A 560 -20.39 15.45 -6.64
N THR A 561 -21.00 16.56 -7.06
CA THR A 561 -22.45 16.62 -7.31
C THR A 561 -22.86 15.68 -8.44
N MET A 562 -22.06 15.56 -9.50
CA MET A 562 -22.32 14.58 -10.56
C MET A 562 -22.28 13.14 -10.04
N ALA A 563 -21.31 12.80 -9.20
CA ALA A 563 -21.22 11.45 -8.61
C ALA A 563 -22.40 11.16 -7.66
N LEU A 564 -22.79 12.14 -6.84
CA LEU A 564 -23.91 12.03 -5.92
C LEU A 564 -25.26 11.88 -6.63
N ARG A 565 -25.49 12.62 -7.72
CA ARG A 565 -26.70 12.45 -8.55
C ARG A 565 -26.83 11.03 -9.08
N VAL A 566 -25.73 10.46 -9.57
CA VAL A 566 -25.70 9.07 -10.03
C VAL A 566 -25.98 8.10 -8.89
N ALA A 567 -25.38 8.31 -7.71
CA ALA A 567 -25.59 7.43 -6.55
C ALA A 567 -27.01 7.49 -5.99
N LEU A 568 -27.64 8.67 -6.02
CA LEU A 568 -29.00 8.90 -5.52
C LEU A 568 -30.09 8.66 -6.57
N GLY A 569 -29.74 8.50 -7.85
CA GLY A 569 -30.71 8.40 -8.94
C GLY A 569 -31.47 9.70 -9.20
N LEU A 570 -30.87 10.85 -8.87
CA LEU A 570 -31.52 12.15 -8.97
C LEU A 570 -31.28 12.82 -10.34
N PRO A 571 -32.25 13.58 -10.86
CA PRO A 571 -32.12 14.25 -12.15
C PRO A 571 -31.08 15.38 -12.12
N LYS A 572 -30.67 15.84 -13.30
CA LYS A 572 -29.65 16.90 -13.45
C LYS A 572 -30.07 18.26 -12.87
N TRP A 573 -31.37 18.55 -12.80
CA TRP A 573 -31.92 19.82 -12.33
C TRP A 573 -32.12 19.91 -10.81
N THR A 574 -31.93 18.84 -10.02
CA THR A 574 -32.02 18.95 -8.56
C THR A 574 -31.07 20.03 -8.04
N PRO A 575 -31.51 20.99 -7.20
CA PRO A 575 -30.61 22.00 -6.66
C PRO A 575 -29.46 21.38 -5.86
N ASN A 576 -28.24 21.92 -5.99
CA ASN A 576 -27.05 21.35 -5.33
C ASN A 576 -27.19 21.34 -3.80
N ILE A 577 -27.80 22.38 -3.20
CA ILE A 577 -28.02 22.46 -1.75
C ILE A 577 -28.88 21.28 -1.28
N VAL A 578 -29.98 21.00 -1.99
CA VAL A 578 -30.88 19.87 -1.70
C VAL A 578 -30.14 18.54 -1.88
N LEU A 579 -29.35 18.40 -2.94
CA LEU A 579 -28.55 17.20 -3.21
C LEU A 579 -27.58 16.89 -2.06
N MET A 580 -26.86 17.89 -1.55
CA MET A 580 -25.91 17.72 -0.45
C MET A 580 -26.61 17.35 0.85
N LYS A 581 -27.75 17.97 1.16
CA LYS A 581 -28.58 17.65 2.34
C LYS A 581 -29.10 16.20 2.29
N ILE A 582 -29.68 15.77 1.15
CA ILE A 582 -30.16 14.39 0.97
C ILE A 582 -29.01 13.37 1.08
N ALA A 583 -27.84 13.70 0.54
CA ALA A 583 -26.67 12.83 0.60
C ALA A 583 -26.01 12.79 2.00
N GLY A 584 -26.34 13.71 2.90
CA GLY A 584 -25.64 13.91 4.17
C GLY A 584 -24.14 14.15 3.97
N GLN A 585 -23.78 14.96 2.97
CA GLN A 585 -22.38 15.23 2.62
C GLN A 585 -22.02 16.69 2.81
N GLU A 586 -20.79 16.92 3.27
CA GLU A 586 -20.11 18.21 3.21
C GLU A 586 -19.66 18.50 1.77
N VAL A 587 -19.59 19.79 1.40
CA VAL A 587 -19.05 20.23 0.11
C VAL A 587 -17.58 19.82 0.00
N LEU A 588 -17.19 19.29 -1.16
CA LEU A 588 -15.86 18.72 -1.37
C LEU A 588 -14.74 19.72 -1.11
N SER A 589 -14.90 20.99 -1.50
CA SER A 589 -13.92 22.05 -1.24
C SER A 589 -13.66 22.26 0.26
N GLU A 590 -14.71 22.36 1.08
CA GLU A 590 -14.58 22.53 2.53
C GLU A 590 -13.95 21.32 3.19
N LYS A 591 -14.36 20.12 2.73
CA LYS A 591 -13.74 18.88 3.19
C LYS A 591 -12.25 18.79 2.86
N ILE A 592 -11.81 19.28 1.70
CA ILE A 592 -10.38 19.35 1.35
C ILE A 592 -9.63 20.27 2.32
N LYS A 593 -10.17 21.47 2.59
CA LYS A 593 -9.58 22.42 3.55
C LYS A 593 -9.48 21.80 4.94
N ARG A 594 -10.56 21.22 5.43
CA ARG A 594 -10.60 20.55 6.75
C ARG A 594 -9.61 19.40 6.86
N LEU A 595 -9.48 18.56 5.84
CA LEU A 595 -8.48 17.48 5.83
C LEU A 595 -7.04 18.02 5.74
N ALA A 596 -6.83 19.16 5.09
CA ALA A 596 -5.52 19.81 5.08
C ALA A 596 -5.18 20.39 6.47
N ALA A 597 -6.14 21.00 7.17
CA ALA A 597 -5.96 21.42 8.56
C ALA A 597 -5.59 20.23 9.47
N GLN A 598 -6.34 19.13 9.38
CA GLN A 598 -6.03 17.89 10.12
C GLN A 598 -4.65 17.34 9.81
N PHE A 599 -4.22 17.43 8.54
CA PHE A 599 -2.86 17.04 8.16
C PHE A 599 -1.83 17.87 8.94
N PHE A 600 -1.95 19.21 8.94
CA PHE A 600 -0.98 20.08 9.64
C PHE A 600 -1.01 19.93 11.16
N ILE A 601 -2.19 19.91 11.77
CA ILE A 601 -2.34 19.70 13.23
C ILE A 601 -1.68 18.38 13.64
N ARG A 602 -1.88 17.31 12.87
CA ARG A 602 -1.25 16.03 13.14
C ARG A 602 0.28 16.11 13.06
N GLN A 603 0.84 16.88 12.13
CA GLN A 603 2.29 17.05 12.05
C GLN A 603 2.85 17.87 13.20
N LEU A 604 2.10 18.85 13.71
CA LEU A 604 2.44 19.59 14.93
C LEU A 604 2.38 18.67 16.16
N ALA A 605 1.32 17.88 16.29
CA ALA A 605 1.14 16.93 17.39
C ALA A 605 2.22 15.84 17.45
N ASN A 606 2.78 15.46 16.29
CA ASN A 606 3.88 14.50 16.21
C ASN A 606 5.23 15.09 16.69
N GLY A 607 5.34 16.42 16.85
CA GLY A 607 6.53 17.10 17.38
C GLY A 607 7.83 16.64 16.72
N VAL A 608 8.82 16.28 17.54
CA VAL A 608 10.16 15.83 17.14
C VAL A 608 10.16 14.62 16.20
N HIS A 609 9.10 13.81 16.19
CA HIS A 609 8.97 12.64 15.31
C HIS A 609 8.40 12.98 13.93
N SER A 610 7.87 14.18 13.76
CA SER A 610 7.40 14.67 12.48
C SER A 610 8.60 15.00 11.59
N PRO A 611 8.63 14.51 10.33
CA PRO A 611 9.64 14.92 9.37
C PRO A 611 9.59 16.40 8.96
N ILE A 612 8.65 17.19 9.50
CA ILE A 612 8.67 18.66 9.43
C ILE A 612 9.79 19.24 10.33
N TYR A 613 10.26 18.51 11.34
CA TYR A 613 11.40 18.90 12.16
C TYR A 613 12.63 18.08 11.75
N ASP A 614 13.82 18.66 11.87
CA ASP A 614 15.09 17.99 11.65
C ASP A 614 15.50 17.16 12.89
N GLN A 615 16.64 16.48 12.80
CA GLN A 615 17.13 15.66 13.91
C GLN A 615 17.44 16.47 15.18
N ASN A 616 17.70 17.76 15.02
CA ASN A 616 18.01 18.74 16.07
C ASN A 616 16.76 19.51 16.55
N CYS A 617 15.56 19.06 16.16
CA CYS A 617 14.27 19.67 16.50
C CYS A 617 14.02 21.06 15.89
N ASN A 618 14.80 21.50 14.92
CA ASN A 618 14.51 22.72 14.15
C ASN A 618 13.50 22.42 13.05
N PRO A 619 12.66 23.37 12.62
CA PRO A 619 11.78 23.17 11.48
C PRO A 619 12.60 22.91 10.20
N SER A 620 12.56 21.68 9.69
CA SER A 620 13.19 21.25 8.43
C SER A 620 12.37 21.66 7.20
N ILE A 621 11.09 22.01 7.39
CA ILE A 621 10.20 22.52 6.37
C ILE A 621 9.58 23.82 6.87
N THR A 622 9.82 24.92 6.17
CA THR A 622 9.09 26.17 6.40
C THR A 622 7.68 26.04 5.86
N LEU A 623 6.68 26.33 6.69
CA LEU A 623 5.30 26.42 6.21
C LEU A 623 5.22 27.56 5.21
N ILE A 624 4.48 27.34 4.12
CA ILE A 624 4.23 28.43 3.18
C ILE A 624 3.29 29.42 3.88
N LYS A 625 3.53 30.73 3.72
CA LYS A 625 2.71 31.82 4.29
C LYS A 625 1.19 31.59 4.22
N ARG A 626 0.69 30.98 3.14
CA ARG A 626 -0.74 30.66 2.98
C ARG A 626 -1.23 29.59 3.96
N ASP A 627 -0.40 28.60 4.27
CA ASP A 627 -0.70 27.55 5.25
C ASP A 627 -0.58 28.08 6.68
N GLU A 628 0.39 28.96 6.95
CA GLU A 628 0.52 29.64 8.25
C GLU A 628 -0.72 30.47 8.56
N VAL A 629 -1.17 31.31 7.61
CA VAL A 629 -2.39 32.12 7.76
C VAL A 629 -3.62 31.23 7.92
N MET A 630 -3.70 30.12 7.18
CA MET A 630 -4.82 29.18 7.32
C MET A 630 -4.87 28.58 8.73
N LEU A 631 -3.72 28.16 9.28
CA LEU A 631 -3.65 27.61 10.63
C LEU A 631 -3.95 28.67 11.69
N ALA A 632 -3.38 29.88 11.55
CA ALA A 632 -3.66 30.98 12.45
C ALA A 632 -5.16 31.29 12.49
N ASN A 633 -5.81 31.43 11.33
CA ASN A 633 -7.24 31.66 11.25
C ASN A 633 -8.05 30.53 11.89
N LEU A 634 -7.65 29.28 11.67
CA LEU A 634 -8.31 28.12 12.28
C LEU A 634 -8.22 28.15 13.81
N PHE A 635 -7.03 28.44 14.36
CA PHE A 635 -6.83 28.55 15.80
C PHE A 635 -7.63 29.71 16.40
N THR A 636 -7.68 30.85 15.71
CA THR A 636 -8.53 31.99 16.15
C THR A 636 -10.02 31.67 16.09
N GLU A 637 -10.50 30.97 15.06
CA GLU A 637 -11.92 30.58 14.94
C GLU A 637 -12.33 29.56 16.01
N LEU A 638 -11.39 28.73 16.45
CA LEU A 638 -11.60 27.72 17.48
C LEU A 638 -11.34 28.23 18.91
N ASP A 639 -10.90 29.47 19.06
CA ASP A 639 -10.46 30.05 20.35
C ASP A 639 -9.42 29.15 21.05
N THR A 640 -8.41 28.71 20.28
CA THR A 640 -7.36 27.79 20.75
C THR A 640 -5.97 28.25 20.29
N SER A 641 -4.92 27.72 20.91
CA SER A 641 -3.52 27.92 20.49
C SER A 641 -2.85 26.58 20.14
N THR A 642 -1.64 26.64 19.60
CA THR A 642 -0.79 25.46 19.38
C THR A 642 -0.50 24.68 20.66
N ASP A 643 -0.53 25.34 21.82
CA ASP A 643 -0.25 24.73 23.13
C ASP A 643 -1.38 23.81 23.59
N HIS A 644 -2.57 23.94 22.99
CA HIS A 644 -3.73 23.09 23.25
C HIS A 644 -3.69 21.79 22.43
N ILE A 645 -2.69 21.60 21.58
CA ILE A 645 -2.50 20.36 20.83
C ILE A 645 -1.92 19.31 21.77
N ILE A 646 -2.71 18.28 22.09
CA ILE A 646 -2.22 17.12 22.82
C ILE A 646 -1.18 16.39 21.96
N ALA A 647 0.09 16.50 22.35
CA ALA A 647 1.14 15.63 21.85
C ALA A 647 0.89 14.23 22.43
N PHE A 648 0.77 13.22 21.56
CA PHE A 648 0.72 11.85 22.06
C PHE A 648 2.11 11.51 22.62
N PRO A 649 2.22 10.99 23.85
CA PRO A 649 3.50 10.53 24.38
C PRO A 649 4.09 9.49 23.42
N ASP A 650 5.42 9.39 23.37
CA ASP A 650 6.29 8.49 22.57
C ASP A 650 5.87 7.01 22.62
N THR A 651 4.68 6.75 22.14
CA THR A 651 4.03 5.47 22.09
C THR A 651 3.75 5.19 20.64
N LEU A 652 4.83 5.32 19.84
CA LEU A 652 4.95 4.68 18.54
C LEU A 652 4.41 3.23 18.59
N ILE A 653 4.48 2.60 19.78
CA ILE A 653 4.00 1.26 20.07
C ILE A 653 3.57 1.13 21.55
N SER A 654 2.43 1.68 21.98
CA SER A 654 1.87 1.29 23.30
C SER A 654 1.09 -0.02 23.21
N ARG A 655 1.38 -0.87 24.19
CA ARG A 655 0.57 -2.01 24.60
C ARG A 655 -0.76 -1.45 25.14
N SER A 656 -1.86 -1.69 24.42
CA SER A 656 -3.25 -1.33 24.80
C SER A 656 -3.51 0.15 25.13
N ASN A 657 -3.99 0.92 24.16
CA ASN A 657 -4.48 2.29 24.41
C ASN A 657 -5.94 2.30 24.86
N LEU A 658 -6.15 2.41 26.17
CA LEU A 658 -7.22 3.23 26.71
C LEU A 658 -6.58 4.60 26.99
N CYS A 659 -7.00 5.62 26.24
CA CYS A 659 -6.67 7.00 26.57
C CYS A 659 -7.90 7.55 27.31
N GLU A 660 -7.81 7.68 28.62
CA GLU A 660 -8.84 8.36 29.40
C GLU A 660 -8.64 9.86 29.23
N ILE A 661 -9.57 10.50 28.52
CA ILE A 661 -9.61 11.95 28.37
C ILE A 661 -10.45 12.45 29.54
N PHE A 662 -9.82 13.08 30.53
CA PHE A 662 -10.52 13.74 31.62
C PHE A 662 -11.14 15.04 31.09
N LEU A 663 -12.43 14.97 30.74
CA LEU A 663 -13.19 16.08 30.18
C LEU A 663 -13.40 17.24 31.16
N SER A 664 -13.11 17.06 32.46
CA SER A 664 -13.22 18.11 33.49
C SER A 664 -12.32 19.31 33.22
N ASP A 665 -11.20 19.09 32.51
CA ASP A 665 -10.16 20.10 32.30
C ASP A 665 -10.31 20.81 30.95
N PHE A 666 -11.28 20.39 30.12
CA PHE A 666 -11.61 21.04 28.85
C PHE A 666 -12.84 21.95 29.04
N SER A 667 -12.61 23.26 29.02
CA SER A 667 -13.62 24.33 29.13
C SER A 667 -14.64 24.38 27.96
N PHE A 668 -14.61 23.43 27.03
CA PHE A 668 -15.41 23.45 25.79
C PHE A 668 -16.79 22.79 25.88
N GLN A 669 -17.32 22.52 27.08
CA GLN A 669 -18.70 22.04 27.23
C GLN A 669 -19.57 22.96 28.07
N ASN A 670 -19.72 24.21 27.64
CA ASN A 670 -20.98 24.90 27.91
C ASN A 670 -21.98 24.47 26.83
N LYS A 671 -22.93 23.59 27.18
CA LYS A 671 -24.02 23.10 26.31
C LYS A 671 -25.01 24.20 25.88
N ALA A 672 -24.67 25.48 26.02
CA ALA A 672 -25.44 26.56 25.43
C ALA A 672 -25.31 26.46 23.90
N HIS A 673 -26.43 26.20 23.22
CA HIS A 673 -26.49 26.23 21.77
C HIS A 673 -25.84 27.51 21.20
N PRO A 674 -25.13 27.45 20.06
CA PRO A 674 -24.70 28.67 19.39
C PRO A 674 -25.93 29.51 19.06
N ALA A 675 -26.00 30.73 19.61
CA ALA A 675 -27.13 31.65 19.50
C ALA A 675 -27.37 32.20 18.07
N PHE A 676 -26.68 31.68 17.06
CA PHE A 676 -26.87 32.03 15.66
C PHE A 676 -27.55 30.90 14.89
N LEU A 677 -28.80 30.61 15.27
CA LEU A 677 -29.79 29.86 14.49
C LEU A 677 -31.18 30.18 15.05
N ILE A 678 -31.59 31.44 14.88
CA ILE A 678 -32.99 31.87 14.78
C ILE A 678 -33.12 32.65 13.47
#